data_AF-A7GES3-F1
#
_entry.id   AF-A7GES3-F1
#
_cell.length_a   1.000
_cell.length_b   1.000
_cell.length_c   1.000
_cell.angle_alpha   90.00
_cell.angle_beta   90.00
_cell.angle_gamma   90.00
#
_symmetry.space_group_name_H-M   'P 1'
#
loop_
_entity.id
_entity.type
_entity.pdbx_description
1 polymer ?
#
loop_
_entity_poly.entity_id
_entity_poly.type
_entity_poly.pdbx_seq_one_letter_code
_entity_poly.pdbx_strand_id
1 'polypeptide(L)'
;MKKNLLPKLVLPILVASSTIIGANSTKVSAAPIKDAEIKLTQPDGQVIQCYASGDEFYNYFHDSDGRAILKDEKTGYYVYGKYVKDEVQPSRERVTEANIENLKQIDSDSRVNMKDVKLPKDKIQERRKLLNADKPAQRTTNTGKLNNIVIFIKFSDQDEFKTSLSKYDNEFNSKDQVSVNNYFKEISYDKLDINTTFYPKPNGNTILSYTDSHPRSYYTNVPESQRAAKEQTLLKNAVESVRNQIPSDLNVDSDNDGKVDNVCFIIKGATTEWSSLLWPHKWNMFYQDVRINGKRIDTYNFQLEDHLNTQGVGVLSHEMFHTLGAPDLYHYHQESRCTNDPVGPWDIMASTSHTPQSTGAYMKMNYGKWIDDIKEINKPGKYSINKIGNEANNSYIIKSPNSNKEYFVVEYRKREGKYDSNLHGEGLLVYRINTAFAGKGNMDGTDIGGTGIGGDEVYLYRPNGSLNNIGDLIKAPLGYNRSSIDSKELFLSDGKDSGISLRNISTLGNTANFDVVINGQTGNGEIGDEKLPLKYNVNFDDTKTLSKAEDISGECVYGKKINNIELYLNGSKYMDAERGKLNDPENKYKGYDLSKAAFKFSVDFSKFSDGNYPYEIRVTTEDGQKISIKQGYLKVKKQTGGTEDKDINEWKPNTSYKVGDIVTYNNYKYKCIQAHNAIVTWEPSETPALWKRIY
;
A
#
# COMPACT_ATOMS: atom_id res chain seq x y z
N MET A 1 23.97 -58.55 21.46
CA MET A 1 23.76 -57.64 20.30
C MET A 1 22.76 -56.56 20.68
N LYS A 2 22.78 -55.40 20.00
CA LYS A 2 21.81 -54.27 20.07
C LYS A 2 21.31 -53.83 21.46
N LYS A 3 21.73 -52.64 21.90
CA LYS A 3 20.95 -51.77 22.82
C LYS A 3 20.63 -50.47 22.08
N ASN A 4 19.39 -49.99 22.20
CA ASN A 4 18.96 -48.74 21.60
C ASN A 4 19.38 -47.55 22.47
N LEU A 5 19.71 -46.43 21.84
CA LEU A 5 19.93 -45.13 22.48
C LEU A 5 18.93 -44.13 21.90
N LEU A 6 18.00 -43.67 22.73
CA LEU A 6 17.12 -42.54 22.44
C LEU A 6 17.77 -41.27 23.01
N PRO A 7 17.83 -40.15 22.26
CA PRO A 7 18.37 -38.90 22.76
C PRO A 7 17.40 -38.27 23.78
N LYS A 8 17.95 -37.69 24.86
CA LYS A 8 17.15 -36.89 25.80
C LYS A 8 16.88 -35.52 25.20
N LEU A 9 15.62 -35.23 24.90
CA LEU A 9 15.16 -33.86 24.71
C LEU A 9 15.15 -33.16 26.08
N VAL A 10 15.78 -31.99 26.20
CA VAL A 10 15.68 -31.13 27.40
C VAL A 10 14.76 -29.98 27.06
N LEU A 11 13.55 -30.01 27.65
CA LEU A 11 12.51 -29.02 27.43
C LEU A 11 12.63 -27.89 28.47
N PRO A 12 12.79 -26.62 28.08
CA PRO A 12 12.61 -25.50 28.98
C PRO A 12 11.16 -25.46 29.46
N ILE A 13 10.94 -25.42 30.78
CA ILE A 13 9.61 -25.50 31.37
C ILE A 13 8.90 -24.15 31.25
N LEU A 14 7.72 -24.14 30.61
CA LEU A 14 6.79 -23.02 30.69
C LEU A 14 6.21 -22.95 32.12
N VAL A 15 6.66 -21.99 32.92
CA VAL A 15 6.02 -21.68 34.20
C VAL A 15 4.94 -20.63 33.95
N ALA A 16 3.69 -21.09 33.87
CA ALA A 16 2.53 -20.22 33.71
C ALA A 16 2.16 -19.56 35.05
N SER A 17 2.69 -18.37 35.31
CA SER A 17 2.23 -17.49 36.41
C SER A 17 1.10 -16.59 35.92
N SER A 18 -0.13 -17.12 35.91
CA SER A 18 -1.32 -16.38 35.47
C SER A 18 -1.87 -15.44 36.54
N THR A 19 -1.54 -14.15 36.43
CA THR A 19 -2.26 -13.05 37.08
C THR A 19 -2.84 -12.10 36.04
N ILE A 20 -4.12 -11.76 36.21
CA ILE A 20 -4.90 -11.01 35.22
C ILE A 20 -4.49 -9.54 35.26
N ILE A 21 -3.97 -9.04 34.13
CA ILE A 21 -3.90 -7.61 33.82
C ILE A 21 -4.65 -7.41 32.49
N GLY A 22 -5.45 -6.35 32.40
CA GLY A 22 -6.31 -6.09 31.24
C GLY A 22 -5.50 -5.85 29.95
N ALA A 23 -6.14 -6.09 28.80
CA ALA A 23 -5.55 -5.96 27.48
C ALA A 23 -5.33 -4.48 27.08
N ASN A 24 -4.33 -3.84 27.68
CA ASN A 24 -3.88 -2.50 27.30
C ASN A 24 -2.94 -2.57 26.08
N SER A 25 -3.32 -1.86 25.02
CA SER A 25 -2.59 -1.82 23.74
C SER A 25 -1.29 -1.02 23.83
N THR A 26 -0.16 -1.69 23.59
CA THR A 26 1.18 -1.09 23.37
C THR A 26 1.28 -0.45 21.98
N LYS A 27 2.19 0.50 21.72
CA LYS A 27 2.44 1.10 20.38
C LYS A 27 3.87 1.63 20.25
N VAL A 28 4.55 1.38 19.14
CA VAL A 28 5.93 1.84 18.84
C VAL A 28 6.01 2.36 17.40
N SER A 29 6.86 3.34 17.12
CA SER A 29 7.36 3.78 15.79
C SER A 29 8.70 4.52 16.00
N ALA A 30 9.54 4.71 14.97
CA ALA A 30 10.75 5.53 15.07
C ALA A 30 11.23 6.01 13.69
N ALA A 31 11.92 7.15 13.64
CA ALA A 31 12.60 7.55 12.42
C ALA A 31 13.71 6.55 12.03
N PRO A 32 13.78 6.10 10.77
CA PRO A 32 14.80 5.15 10.33
C PRO A 32 16.16 5.86 10.23
N ILE A 33 17.13 5.39 11.02
CA ILE A 33 18.50 5.89 10.95
C ILE A 33 19.16 5.32 9.68
N LYS A 34 19.93 6.15 8.98
CA LYS A 34 20.73 5.72 7.84
C LYS A 34 22.14 6.31 7.94
N ASP A 35 23.12 5.45 7.72
CA ASP A 35 24.55 5.77 7.57
C ASP A 35 25.06 6.75 8.64
N ALA A 36 24.55 6.66 9.87
CA ALA A 36 24.92 7.57 10.95
C ALA A 36 26.29 7.18 11.52
N GLU A 37 27.26 8.09 11.51
CA GLU A 37 28.62 7.83 11.98
C GLU A 37 28.67 7.49 13.48
N ILE A 38 29.17 6.30 13.80
CA ILE A 38 29.36 5.80 15.18
C ILE A 38 30.82 5.43 15.39
N LYS A 39 31.35 5.82 16.56
CA LYS A 39 32.67 5.40 17.05
C LYS A 39 32.48 4.35 18.12
N LEU A 40 32.99 3.15 17.88
CA LEU A 40 32.96 2.03 18.83
C LEU A 40 34.36 1.79 19.39
N THR A 41 34.45 1.51 20.69
CA THR A 41 35.72 1.16 21.33
C THR A 41 35.82 -0.36 21.48
N GLN A 42 36.89 -0.95 20.95
CA GLN A 42 37.27 -2.35 21.13
C GLN A 42 37.76 -2.62 22.56
N PRO A 43 37.71 -3.87 23.07
CA PRO A 43 38.22 -4.23 24.41
C PRO A 43 39.71 -3.95 24.67
N ASP A 44 40.52 -3.75 23.63
CA ASP A 44 41.94 -3.34 23.73
C ASP A 44 42.14 -1.81 23.68
N GLY A 45 41.05 -1.04 23.58
CA GLY A 45 41.05 0.42 23.54
C GLY A 45 41.13 1.03 22.14
N GLN A 46 41.27 0.23 21.07
CA GLN A 46 41.19 0.77 19.71
C GLN A 46 39.78 1.33 19.44
N VAL A 47 39.72 2.54 18.88
CA VAL A 47 38.46 3.11 18.38
C VAL A 47 38.31 2.76 16.90
N ILE A 48 37.15 2.24 16.52
CA ILE A 48 36.78 2.01 15.12
C ILE A 48 35.66 2.98 14.71
N GLN A 49 35.80 3.55 13.51
CA GLN A 49 34.73 4.29 12.84
C GLN A 49 33.83 3.29 12.11
N CYS A 50 32.52 3.42 12.27
CA CYS A 50 31.51 2.62 11.60
C CYS A 50 30.22 3.44 11.41
N TYR A 51 29.17 2.79 10.90
CA TYR A 51 27.89 3.40 10.60
C TYR A 51 26.74 2.59 11.21
N ALA A 52 25.73 3.28 11.71
CA ALA A 52 24.48 2.69 12.17
C ALA A 52 23.34 2.98 11.18
N SER A 53 22.56 1.93 10.87
CA SER A 53 21.41 1.99 9.97
C SER A 53 20.26 1.09 10.43
N GLY A 54 19.06 1.41 9.99
CA GLY A 54 17.82 0.70 10.30
C GLY A 54 16.93 1.45 11.30
N ASP A 55 15.95 0.75 11.83
CA ASP A 55 14.90 1.30 12.69
C ASP A 55 14.90 0.62 14.08
N GLU A 56 14.00 1.04 14.95
CA GLU A 56 13.87 0.49 16.31
C GLU A 56 13.38 -0.96 16.35
N PHE A 57 12.73 -1.48 15.30
CA PHE A 57 12.43 -2.91 15.14
C PHE A 57 13.63 -3.72 14.64
N TYR A 58 14.40 -3.16 13.70
CA TYR A 58 15.58 -3.78 13.11
C TYR A 58 16.66 -2.74 12.74
N ASN A 59 17.73 -2.68 13.54
CA ASN A 59 18.91 -1.88 13.28
C ASN A 59 20.20 -2.71 13.35
N TYR A 60 21.23 -2.20 12.69
CA TYR A 60 22.51 -2.88 12.48
C TYR A 60 23.67 -1.89 12.38
N PHE A 61 24.88 -2.36 12.67
CA PHE A 61 26.12 -1.65 12.36
C PHE A 61 26.76 -2.17 11.08
N HIS A 62 27.47 -1.30 10.37
CA HIS A 62 28.23 -1.64 9.16
C HIS A 62 29.42 -0.70 8.93
N ASP A 63 30.32 -1.06 8.01
CA ASP A 63 31.35 -0.17 7.49
C ASP A 63 30.87 0.65 6.27
N SER A 64 31.77 1.43 5.67
CA SER A 64 31.52 2.26 4.48
C SER A 64 31.11 1.45 3.24
N ASP A 65 31.54 0.19 3.15
CA ASP A 65 31.19 -0.72 2.07
C ASP A 65 29.83 -1.40 2.34
N GLY A 66 29.30 -1.25 3.56
CA GLY A 66 28.06 -1.85 4.02
C GLY A 66 28.19 -3.28 4.54
N ARG A 67 29.40 -3.73 4.88
CA ARG A 67 29.64 -5.04 5.51
C ARG A 67 29.20 -4.99 6.97
N ALA A 68 28.44 -6.00 7.40
CA ALA A 68 27.84 -6.10 8.72
C ALA A 68 28.91 -6.11 9.83
N ILE A 69 28.66 -5.39 10.93
CA ILE A 69 29.49 -5.39 12.14
C ILE A 69 28.64 -5.85 13.33
N LEU A 70 29.15 -6.82 14.08
CA LEU A 70 28.50 -7.39 15.26
C LEU A 70 29.52 -7.50 16.40
N LYS A 71 29.04 -7.58 17.64
CA LYS A 71 29.88 -7.90 18.80
C LYS A 71 29.88 -9.40 19.04
N ASP A 72 31.06 -10.00 19.23
CA ASP A 72 31.16 -11.36 19.75
C ASP A 72 30.98 -11.34 21.27
N GLU A 73 29.84 -11.81 21.76
CA GLU A 73 29.51 -11.89 23.20
C GLU A 73 30.58 -12.62 24.03
N LYS A 74 31.36 -13.52 23.43
CA LYS A 74 32.38 -14.32 24.15
C LYS A 74 33.70 -13.60 24.37
N THR A 75 34.03 -12.61 23.55
CA THR A 75 35.30 -11.88 23.61
C THR A 75 35.12 -10.37 23.81
N GLY A 76 33.91 -9.85 23.62
CA GLY A 76 33.58 -8.43 23.69
C GLY A 76 34.00 -7.60 22.48
N TYR A 77 34.68 -8.19 21.49
CA TYR A 77 35.19 -7.51 20.31
C TYR A 77 34.11 -7.29 19.26
N TYR A 78 34.19 -6.17 18.55
CA TYR A 78 33.47 -5.95 17.31
C TYR A 78 34.19 -6.64 16.15
N VAL A 79 33.43 -7.46 15.43
CA VAL A 79 33.87 -8.34 14.34
C VAL A 79 32.94 -8.19 13.15
N TYR A 80 33.40 -8.52 11.94
CA TYR A 80 32.51 -8.59 10.79
C TYR A 80 31.49 -9.73 10.94
N GLY A 81 30.30 -9.53 10.38
CA GLY A 81 29.24 -10.54 10.32
C GLY A 81 29.44 -11.53 9.17
N LYS A 82 29.05 -12.78 9.40
CA LYS A 82 29.02 -13.87 8.40
C LYS A 82 27.63 -14.54 8.37
N TYR A 83 27.26 -15.16 7.27
CA TYR A 83 25.95 -15.81 7.13
C TYR A 83 26.00 -17.25 7.65
N VAL A 84 25.10 -17.61 8.58
CA VAL A 84 25.01 -18.95 9.17
C VAL A 84 23.53 -19.26 9.42
N LYS A 85 22.98 -20.24 8.68
CA LYS A 85 21.56 -20.65 8.77
C LYS A 85 20.57 -19.48 8.65
N ASP A 86 20.72 -18.70 7.58
CA ASP A 86 19.89 -17.54 7.24
C ASP A 86 19.92 -16.37 8.25
N GLU A 87 20.84 -16.43 9.23
CA GLU A 87 21.11 -15.36 10.20
C GLU A 87 22.53 -14.79 10.03
N VAL A 88 22.68 -13.50 10.30
CA VAL A 88 24.01 -12.86 10.42
C VAL A 88 24.57 -13.14 11.82
N GLN A 89 25.75 -13.75 11.89
CA GLN A 89 26.40 -14.12 13.15
C GLN A 89 27.83 -13.55 13.22
N PRO A 90 28.38 -13.28 14.42
CA PRO A 90 29.77 -12.87 14.58
C PRO A 90 30.76 -13.83 13.89
N SER A 91 31.70 -13.28 13.10
CA SER A 91 32.82 -14.03 12.54
C SER A 91 33.99 -14.12 13.54
N ARG A 92 35.18 -14.50 13.06
CA ARG A 92 36.45 -14.39 13.82
C ARG A 92 37.27 -13.17 13.43
N GLU A 93 36.83 -12.39 12.46
CA GLU A 93 37.56 -11.26 11.90
C GLU A 93 37.19 -9.97 12.63
N ARG A 94 38.13 -9.43 13.40
CA ARG A 94 37.96 -8.13 14.08
C ARG A 94 37.90 -6.99 13.08
N VAL A 95 37.06 -6.00 13.37
CA VAL A 95 37.09 -4.71 12.69
C VAL A 95 38.25 -3.89 13.29
N THR A 96 39.12 -3.35 12.44
CA THR A 96 40.30 -2.56 12.85
C THR A 96 40.49 -1.35 11.93
N GLU A 97 41.15 -0.32 12.45
CA GLU A 97 41.36 0.97 11.78
C GLU A 97 42.30 0.87 10.54
N ALA A 98 43.14 -0.17 10.48
CA ALA A 98 44.00 -0.50 9.35
C ALA A 98 44.25 -2.01 9.26
N ASN A 99 44.84 -2.45 8.14
CA ASN A 99 45.10 -3.85 7.77
C ASN A 99 45.83 -4.67 8.86
N ILE A 100 45.24 -5.79 9.28
CA ILE A 100 45.97 -6.86 9.99
C ILE A 100 46.26 -8.01 9.01
N GLU A 101 47.48 -8.05 8.46
CA GLU A 101 47.97 -9.13 7.58
C GLU A 101 48.08 -10.51 8.27
N ASN A 102 47.82 -10.57 9.57
CA ASN A 102 47.98 -11.76 10.40
C ASN A 102 46.71 -12.61 10.58
N LEU A 103 45.56 -12.24 9.99
CA LEU A 103 44.42 -13.15 9.85
C LEU A 103 44.58 -14.08 8.65
N LYS A 104 45.63 -14.91 8.68
CA LYS A 104 45.86 -15.96 7.69
C LYS A 104 44.80 -17.06 7.83
N GLN A 105 44.14 -17.37 6.72
CA GLN A 105 43.11 -18.41 6.56
C GLN A 105 41.80 -18.18 7.34
N ILE A 106 41.00 -17.24 6.83
CA ILE A 106 39.57 -17.47 6.63
C ILE A 106 39.38 -17.56 5.10
N ASP A 107 38.79 -18.64 4.59
CA ASP A 107 38.55 -18.80 3.15
C ASP A 107 37.53 -17.78 2.62
N SER A 108 37.81 -17.24 1.43
CA SER A 108 36.92 -16.46 0.56
C SER A 108 35.91 -15.52 1.27
N ASP A 109 36.35 -14.28 1.55
CA ASP A 109 35.59 -13.13 2.08
C ASP A 109 34.18 -13.45 2.62
N SER A 110 34.14 -14.04 3.83
CA SER A 110 32.88 -14.44 4.47
C SER A 110 32.05 -13.26 5.03
N ARG A 111 32.44 -12.01 4.76
CA ARG A 111 31.81 -10.80 5.31
C ARG A 111 30.49 -10.51 4.58
N VAL A 112 29.39 -10.58 5.31
CA VAL A 112 28.05 -10.31 4.78
C VAL A 112 27.85 -8.82 4.57
N ASN A 113 27.42 -8.41 3.37
CA ASN A 113 26.93 -7.05 3.14
C ASN A 113 25.45 -6.96 3.53
N MET A 114 25.03 -5.95 4.27
CA MET A 114 23.64 -5.84 4.74
C MET A 114 22.62 -5.61 3.61
N LYS A 115 23.07 -5.31 2.38
CA LYS A 115 22.21 -5.29 1.18
C LYS A 115 21.79 -6.69 0.68
N ASP A 116 22.51 -7.73 1.10
CA ASP A 116 22.35 -9.13 0.68
C ASP A 116 21.73 -9.98 1.81
N VAL A 117 21.30 -9.34 2.91
CA VAL A 117 20.71 -10.01 4.08
C VAL A 117 19.21 -10.11 3.92
N LYS A 118 18.71 -11.35 3.86
CA LYS A 118 17.29 -11.61 4.03
C LYS A 118 16.87 -11.20 5.45
N LEU A 119 15.92 -10.27 5.55
CA LEU A 119 15.42 -9.80 6.84
C LEU A 119 14.60 -10.88 7.56
N PRO A 120 14.69 -10.97 8.90
CA PRO A 120 13.88 -11.90 9.70
C PRO A 120 12.45 -11.35 9.87
N LYS A 121 11.70 -11.25 8.75
CA LYS A 121 10.36 -10.65 8.65
C LYS A 121 9.41 -11.15 9.74
N ASP A 122 9.39 -12.45 10.01
CA ASP A 122 8.55 -13.04 11.06
C ASP A 122 8.89 -12.52 12.47
N LYS A 123 10.18 -12.47 12.84
CA LYS A 123 10.63 -11.94 14.15
C LYS A 123 10.34 -10.44 14.27
N ILE A 124 10.51 -9.69 13.18
CA ILE A 124 10.16 -8.26 13.14
C ILE A 124 8.64 -8.10 13.33
N GLN A 125 7.80 -8.94 12.69
CA GLN A 125 6.35 -8.86 12.83
C GLN A 125 5.85 -9.36 14.20
N GLU A 126 6.48 -10.37 14.79
CA GLU A 126 6.24 -10.77 16.18
C GLU A 126 6.60 -9.62 17.14
N ARG A 127 7.74 -8.96 16.92
CA ARG A 127 8.13 -7.76 17.68
C ARG A 127 7.14 -6.61 17.46
N ARG A 128 6.65 -6.37 16.23
CA ARG A 128 5.59 -5.37 15.95
C ARG A 128 4.31 -5.65 16.74
N LYS A 129 3.89 -6.93 16.79
CA LYS A 129 2.68 -7.40 17.52
C LYS A 129 2.83 -7.34 19.04
N LEU A 130 3.98 -7.75 19.60
CA LEU A 130 4.30 -7.61 21.03
C LEU A 130 4.29 -6.14 21.47
N LEU A 131 4.74 -5.26 20.58
CA LEU A 131 4.74 -3.81 20.74
C LEU A 131 3.44 -3.13 20.26
N ASN A 132 2.45 -3.91 19.74
CA ASN A 132 1.18 -3.52 19.10
C ASN A 132 1.24 -2.18 18.32
N ALA A 133 2.32 -1.97 17.56
CA ALA A 133 2.51 -0.76 16.77
C ALA A 133 1.38 -0.48 15.77
N ASP A 134 0.78 -1.55 15.24
CA ASP A 134 -0.20 -1.63 14.16
C ASP A 134 -1.52 -0.83 14.38
N LYS A 135 -1.60 -0.01 15.44
CA LYS A 135 -2.75 0.80 15.86
C LYS A 135 -2.26 2.10 16.53
N PRO A 136 -1.87 3.16 15.79
CA PRO A 136 -1.35 4.41 16.35
C PRO A 136 -2.32 5.10 17.33
N ALA A 137 -1.81 6.05 18.12
CA ALA A 137 -2.64 6.85 19.01
C ALA A 137 -3.32 7.96 18.21
N GLN A 138 -4.62 7.81 17.93
CA GLN A 138 -5.40 8.87 17.30
C GLN A 138 -5.76 9.91 18.37
N ARG A 139 -5.00 11.01 18.41
CA ARG A 139 -5.44 12.23 19.09
C ARG A 139 -6.69 12.76 18.43
N THR A 140 -7.59 13.34 19.23
CA THR A 140 -8.88 13.83 18.75
C THR A 140 -8.78 15.24 18.19
N THR A 141 -7.81 16.03 18.67
CA THR A 141 -7.56 17.42 18.23
C THR A 141 -6.06 17.69 18.16
N ASN A 142 -5.57 18.18 17.02
CA ASN A 142 -4.16 18.50 16.76
C ASN A 142 -3.96 19.99 16.45
N THR A 143 -4.73 20.86 17.11
CA THR A 143 -4.73 22.32 16.92
C THR A 143 -4.64 23.06 18.25
N GLY A 144 -4.35 24.37 18.21
CA GLY A 144 -4.15 25.20 19.39
C GLY A 144 -2.71 25.15 19.90
N LYS A 145 -2.55 25.10 21.23
CA LYS A 145 -1.23 25.05 21.89
C LYS A 145 -0.98 23.69 22.51
N LEU A 146 0.15 23.08 22.14
CA LEU A 146 0.65 21.83 22.71
C LEU A 146 1.93 22.11 23.49
N ASN A 147 2.07 21.52 24.68
CA ASN A 147 3.26 21.70 25.52
C ASN A 147 4.10 20.42 25.53
N ASN A 148 5.24 20.48 24.85
CA ASN A 148 6.23 19.41 24.81
C ASN A 148 7.18 19.51 26.02
N ILE A 149 7.49 18.38 26.64
CA ILE A 149 8.34 18.32 27.84
C ILE A 149 9.60 17.54 27.50
N VAL A 150 10.75 18.21 27.44
CA VAL A 150 12.05 17.58 27.25
C VAL A 150 12.68 17.26 28.60
N ILE A 151 13.15 16.02 28.77
CA ILE A 151 13.86 15.57 29.97
C ILE A 151 15.23 15.02 29.56
N PHE A 152 16.30 15.67 30.03
CA PHE A 152 17.67 15.22 29.79
C PHE A 152 18.08 14.12 30.78
N ILE A 153 18.73 13.06 30.29
CA ILE A 153 19.16 11.89 31.08
C ILE A 153 20.64 11.56 30.78
N LYS A 154 21.41 11.27 31.83
CA LYS A 154 22.75 10.67 31.76
C LYS A 154 22.88 9.50 32.74
N PHE A 155 23.98 8.76 32.64
CA PHE A 155 24.29 7.61 33.50
C PHE A 155 25.37 7.93 34.53
N SER A 156 25.52 7.07 35.54
CA SER A 156 26.43 7.30 36.68
C SER A 156 27.92 7.36 36.30
N ASP A 157 28.26 6.88 35.11
CA ASP A 157 29.60 6.86 34.52
C ASP A 157 29.88 8.02 33.55
N GLN A 158 29.04 9.07 33.56
CA GLN A 158 29.10 10.16 32.58
C GLN A 158 29.15 11.58 33.17
N ASP A 159 29.98 12.42 32.55
CA ASP A 159 29.92 13.88 32.65
C ASP A 159 28.56 14.45 32.19
N GLU A 160 28.33 15.73 32.45
CA GLU A 160 27.16 16.46 31.94
C GLU A 160 27.14 16.58 30.39
N PHE A 161 26.01 17.02 29.85
CA PHE A 161 25.92 17.48 28.45
C PHE A 161 26.90 18.62 28.19
N LYS A 162 27.68 18.52 27.10
CA LYS A 162 28.66 19.56 26.69
C LYS A 162 28.06 20.54 25.68
N THR A 163 27.00 20.14 25.01
CA THR A 163 26.14 20.97 24.15
C THR A 163 25.40 22.01 25.00
N SER A 164 25.29 23.25 24.52
CA SER A 164 24.55 24.29 25.23
C SER A 164 23.03 24.13 25.05
N LEU A 165 22.25 24.55 26.05
CA LEU A 165 20.79 24.53 26.00
C LEU A 165 20.26 25.27 24.76
N SER A 166 20.88 26.40 24.42
CA SER A 166 20.55 27.24 23.26
C SER A 166 20.60 26.53 21.92
N LYS A 167 21.28 25.38 21.80
CA LYS A 167 21.16 24.54 20.59
C LYS A 167 19.76 23.91 20.53
N TYR A 168 19.41 23.15 21.56
CA TYR A 168 18.11 22.48 21.64
C TYR A 168 16.94 23.47 21.68
N ASP A 169 17.06 24.61 22.36
CA ASP A 169 16.01 25.64 22.36
C ASP A 169 15.80 26.23 20.95
N ASN A 170 16.86 26.40 20.15
CA ASN A 170 16.69 26.76 18.74
C ASN A 170 16.00 25.65 17.94
N GLU A 171 16.45 24.40 18.08
CA GLU A 171 15.91 23.23 17.34
C GLU A 171 14.45 22.90 17.70
N PHE A 172 14.01 23.17 18.93
CA PHE A 172 12.62 22.95 19.35
C PHE A 172 11.73 24.19 19.21
N ASN A 173 12.19 25.37 19.63
CA ASN A 173 11.32 26.54 19.90
C ASN A 173 11.51 27.73 18.95
N SER A 174 12.59 27.82 18.17
CA SER A 174 12.89 29.02 17.37
C SER A 174 11.75 29.34 16.40
N LYS A 175 11.14 30.52 16.53
CA LYS A 175 10.04 30.95 15.65
C LYS A 175 10.55 31.35 14.25
N ASP A 176 11.83 31.74 14.13
CA ASP A 176 12.43 32.30 12.91
C ASP A 176 13.26 31.27 12.11
N GLN A 177 13.95 30.35 12.78
CA GLN A 177 14.82 29.33 12.16
C GLN A 177 14.05 28.05 11.80
N VAL A 178 14.77 27.04 11.32
CA VAL A 178 14.28 25.65 11.25
C VAL A 178 14.15 25.13 12.69
N SER A 179 12.94 24.74 13.09
CA SER A 179 12.65 24.20 14.42
C SER A 179 11.39 23.33 14.41
N VAL A 180 11.19 22.49 15.42
CA VAL A 180 9.95 21.72 15.61
C VAL A 180 8.74 22.66 15.65
N ASN A 181 8.80 23.73 16.45
CA ASN A 181 7.70 24.69 16.54
C ASN A 181 7.38 25.34 15.17
N ASN A 182 8.39 25.88 14.49
CA ASN A 182 8.16 26.58 13.23
C ASN A 182 7.72 25.60 12.13
N TYR A 183 8.22 24.35 12.14
CA TYR A 183 7.80 23.30 11.22
C TYR A 183 6.30 23.01 11.37
N PHE A 184 5.85 22.63 12.57
CA PHE A 184 4.42 22.34 12.80
C PHE A 184 3.53 23.55 12.55
N LYS A 185 4.00 24.76 12.86
CA LYS A 185 3.28 25.99 12.56
C LYS A 185 3.12 26.23 11.06
N GLU A 186 4.16 26.01 10.24
CA GLU A 186 4.08 26.14 8.78
C GLU A 186 3.23 25.02 8.16
N ILE A 187 3.42 23.75 8.55
CA ILE A 187 2.69 22.64 7.93
C ILE A 187 1.21 22.58 8.34
N SER A 188 0.84 23.14 9.50
CA SER A 188 -0.54 23.24 10.00
C SER A 188 -1.32 24.48 9.56
N TYR A 189 -0.71 25.39 8.80
CA TYR A 189 -1.29 26.70 8.43
C TYR A 189 -1.65 27.55 9.65
N ASP A 190 -0.67 27.73 10.56
CA ASP A 190 -0.79 28.44 11.85
C ASP A 190 -1.76 27.80 12.87
N LYS A 191 -2.40 26.65 12.55
CA LYS A 191 -3.38 26.00 13.43
C LYS A 191 -2.79 25.31 14.66
N LEU A 192 -1.47 25.04 14.71
CA LEU A 192 -0.78 24.38 15.84
C LEU A 192 0.52 25.11 16.25
N ASP A 193 0.67 25.37 17.56
CA ASP A 193 1.87 25.98 18.18
C ASP A 193 2.42 25.06 19.29
N ILE A 194 3.50 24.32 18.98
CA ILE A 194 4.15 23.37 19.89
C ILE A 194 5.26 24.07 20.68
N ASN A 195 5.08 24.33 21.96
CA ASN A 195 6.10 24.98 22.79
C ASN A 195 6.80 23.94 23.68
N THR A 196 8.12 23.94 23.70
CA THR A 196 8.95 22.96 24.43
C THR A 196 9.55 23.56 25.68
N THR A 197 9.52 22.82 26.80
CA THR A 197 10.19 23.19 28.06
C THR A 197 11.15 22.10 28.52
N PHE A 198 12.28 22.50 29.12
CA PHE A 198 13.43 21.63 29.38
C PHE A 198 13.63 21.36 30.88
N TYR A 199 13.86 20.09 31.24
CA TYR A 199 14.04 19.64 32.62
C TYR A 199 15.19 18.61 32.78
N PRO A 200 15.85 18.51 33.96
CA PRO A 200 15.81 19.43 35.10
C PRO A 200 16.07 20.89 34.70
N LYS A 201 15.52 21.85 35.45
CA LYS A 201 15.56 23.27 35.06
C LYS A 201 17.03 23.72 34.83
N PRO A 202 17.38 24.20 33.63
CA PRO A 202 18.76 24.48 33.27
C PRO A 202 19.34 25.67 34.03
N ASN A 203 20.65 25.67 34.23
CA ASN A 203 21.36 26.78 34.86
C ASN A 203 21.88 27.75 33.79
N GLY A 204 21.03 28.71 33.40
CA GLY A 204 21.29 29.58 32.26
C GLY A 204 21.36 28.77 30.97
N ASN A 205 22.49 28.84 30.26
CA ASN A 205 22.72 28.06 29.03
C ASN A 205 23.28 26.64 29.28
N THR A 206 23.50 26.27 30.55
CA THR A 206 24.02 24.95 30.94
C THR A 206 22.87 23.97 31.15
N ILE A 207 22.88 22.88 30.39
CA ILE A 207 21.97 21.74 30.57
C ILE A 207 22.27 21.05 31.91
N LEU A 208 21.22 20.70 32.64
CA LEU A 208 21.27 19.75 33.74
C LEU A 208 20.48 18.51 33.32
N SER A 209 20.82 17.33 33.86
CA SER A 209 20.18 16.07 33.53
C SER A 209 19.82 15.25 34.77
N TYR A 210 18.81 14.38 34.65
CA TYR A 210 18.64 13.28 35.59
C TYR A 210 19.83 12.33 35.43
N THR A 211 20.46 11.97 36.55
CA THR A 211 21.53 10.96 36.58
C THR A 211 20.96 9.65 37.09
N ASP A 212 20.91 8.62 36.24
CA ASP A 212 20.56 7.28 36.70
C ASP A 212 21.69 6.69 37.57
N SER A 213 21.33 5.86 38.55
CA SER A 213 22.28 5.26 39.49
C SER A 213 23.16 4.16 38.88
N HIS A 214 22.87 3.71 37.65
CA HIS A 214 23.63 2.70 36.93
C HIS A 214 24.51 3.34 35.84
N PRO A 215 25.64 2.69 35.46
CA PRO A 215 26.42 3.08 34.29
C PRO A 215 25.67 2.74 32.99
N ARG A 216 26.01 3.40 31.87
CA ARG A 216 25.35 3.18 30.57
C ARG A 216 25.34 1.70 30.15
N SER A 217 26.41 0.97 30.47
CA SER A 217 26.58 -0.46 30.19
C SER A 217 25.51 -1.37 30.82
N TYR A 218 24.77 -0.91 31.83
CA TYR A 218 23.61 -1.63 32.40
C TYR A 218 22.44 -1.80 31.40
N TYR A 219 22.41 -0.95 30.36
CA TYR A 219 21.33 -0.87 29.37
C TYR A 219 21.73 -1.42 27.98
N THR A 220 23.00 -1.71 27.70
CA THR A 220 23.44 -2.15 26.37
C THR A 220 23.09 -3.62 26.10
N ASN A 221 23.32 -4.50 27.07
CA ASN A 221 23.22 -5.96 26.91
C ASN A 221 21.96 -6.53 27.60
N VAL A 222 20.80 -5.91 27.39
CA VAL A 222 19.55 -6.28 28.06
C VAL A 222 18.79 -7.38 27.27
N PRO A 223 18.49 -8.54 27.89
CA PRO A 223 17.65 -9.57 27.29
C PRO A 223 16.27 -9.03 26.90
N GLU A 224 15.73 -9.43 25.75
CA GLU A 224 14.54 -8.82 25.15
C GLU A 224 13.35 -8.72 26.12
N SER A 225 13.07 -9.78 26.87
CA SER A 225 12.00 -9.84 27.87
C SER A 225 12.13 -8.88 29.06
N GLN A 226 13.29 -8.22 29.23
CA GLN A 226 13.56 -7.24 30.28
C GLN A 226 13.63 -5.79 29.77
N ARG A 227 13.73 -5.59 28.45
CA ARG A 227 13.99 -4.29 27.81
C ARG A 227 12.99 -3.22 28.22
N ALA A 228 11.72 -3.45 27.90
CA ALA A 228 10.62 -2.52 28.17
C ALA A 228 10.54 -2.12 29.65
N ALA A 229 10.64 -3.09 30.57
CA ALA A 229 10.57 -2.84 32.00
C ALA A 229 11.77 -2.03 32.51
N LYS A 230 12.99 -2.29 32.03
CA LYS A 230 14.19 -1.52 32.41
C LYS A 230 14.13 -0.08 31.92
N GLU A 231 13.80 0.12 30.65
CA GLU A 231 13.72 1.46 30.05
C GLU A 231 12.62 2.29 30.69
N GLN A 232 11.39 1.76 30.80
CA GLN A 232 10.29 2.53 31.38
C GLN A 232 10.52 2.83 32.87
N THR A 233 11.33 2.03 33.58
CA THR A 233 11.80 2.35 34.93
C THR A 233 12.82 3.51 34.95
N LEU A 234 13.79 3.54 34.03
CA LEU A 234 14.70 4.70 33.84
C LEU A 234 13.90 5.98 33.57
N LEU A 235 12.95 5.93 32.64
CA LEU A 235 12.12 7.07 32.24
C LEU A 235 11.19 7.52 33.38
N LYS A 236 10.59 6.58 34.14
CA LYS A 236 9.83 6.88 35.36
C LYS A 236 10.68 7.65 36.36
N ASN A 237 11.87 7.13 36.69
CA ASN A 237 12.75 7.75 37.69
C ASN A 237 13.16 9.18 37.27
N ALA A 238 13.45 9.37 35.98
CA ALA A 238 13.75 10.68 35.42
C ALA A 238 12.57 11.66 35.60
N VAL A 239 11.35 11.28 35.21
CA VAL A 239 10.13 12.10 35.40
C VAL A 239 9.89 12.41 36.88
N GLU A 240 10.00 11.41 37.77
CA GLU A 240 9.76 11.60 39.20
C GLU A 240 10.78 12.56 39.84
N SER A 241 12.01 12.63 39.33
CA SER A 241 13.03 13.59 39.77
C SER A 241 12.73 15.05 39.36
N VAL A 242 12.00 15.26 38.25
CA VAL A 242 11.74 16.60 37.70
C VAL A 242 10.30 17.10 37.83
N ARG A 243 9.30 16.22 38.05
CA ARG A 243 7.87 16.59 37.97
C ARG A 243 7.47 17.76 38.89
N ASN A 244 8.13 17.91 40.04
CA ASN A 244 7.88 19.02 40.98
C ASN A 244 8.47 20.37 40.51
N GLN A 245 9.28 20.38 39.45
CA GLN A 245 9.83 21.58 38.82
C GLN A 245 8.94 22.09 37.69
N ILE A 246 8.10 21.22 37.12
CA ILE A 246 7.13 21.53 36.06
C ILE A 246 6.00 22.37 36.69
N PRO A 247 5.57 23.50 36.09
CA PRO A 247 4.47 24.29 36.63
C PRO A 247 3.18 23.46 36.68
N SER A 248 2.50 23.44 37.82
CA SER A 248 1.29 22.63 38.05
C SER A 248 0.07 23.09 37.25
N ASP A 249 0.10 24.32 36.77
CA ASP A 249 -0.87 25.01 35.91
C ASP A 249 -0.56 24.88 34.41
N LEU A 250 0.61 24.33 34.04
CA LEU A 250 0.92 24.01 32.64
C LEU A 250 -0.07 22.95 32.14
N ASN A 251 -0.87 23.29 31.13
CA ASN A 251 -1.69 22.27 30.48
C ASN A 251 -0.79 21.33 29.67
N VAL A 252 -0.77 20.05 30.08
CA VAL A 252 -0.02 18.98 29.43
C VAL A 252 -0.92 18.03 28.65
N ASP A 253 -2.22 18.33 28.55
CA ASP A 253 -3.26 17.51 27.90
C ASP A 253 -4.14 18.44 27.04
N SER A 254 -3.72 18.71 25.80
CA SER A 254 -4.36 19.71 24.95
C SER A 254 -5.64 19.22 24.27
N ASP A 255 -5.82 17.91 24.08
CA ASP A 255 -7.07 17.32 23.55
C ASP A 255 -7.96 16.66 24.62
N ASN A 256 -7.58 16.75 25.90
CA ASN A 256 -8.35 16.33 27.09
C ASN A 256 -8.64 14.82 27.18
N ASP A 257 -7.75 13.97 26.63
CA ASP A 257 -7.90 12.51 26.66
C ASP A 257 -7.46 11.86 28.00
N GLY A 258 -6.88 12.67 28.90
CA GLY A 258 -6.41 12.27 30.23
C GLY A 258 -4.90 12.01 30.33
N LYS A 259 -4.17 12.14 29.23
CA LYS A 259 -2.74 11.82 29.14
C LYS A 259 -1.87 13.06 28.99
N VAL A 260 -0.55 12.86 29.02
CA VAL A 260 0.43 13.88 28.65
C VAL A 260 0.63 13.85 27.14
N ASP A 261 0.43 15.00 26.48
CA ASP A 261 0.57 15.24 25.04
C ASP A 261 1.88 14.65 24.50
N ASN A 262 3.02 15.14 25.01
CA ASN A 262 4.33 14.58 24.68
C ASN A 262 5.35 14.72 25.81
N VAL A 263 6.19 13.69 25.99
CA VAL A 263 7.46 13.78 26.72
C VAL A 263 8.57 13.25 25.82
N CYS A 264 9.61 14.04 25.61
CA CYS A 264 10.78 13.70 24.82
C CYS A 264 11.99 13.53 25.74
N PHE A 265 12.52 12.32 25.83
CA PHE A 265 13.69 12.01 26.64
C PHE A 265 14.96 12.11 25.78
N ILE A 266 15.88 12.99 26.15
CA ILE A 266 17.18 13.13 25.48
C ILE A 266 18.25 12.47 26.34
N ILE A 267 18.68 11.29 25.92
CA ILE A 267 19.70 10.50 26.60
C ILE A 267 21.09 10.90 26.10
N LYS A 268 22.03 11.04 27.01
CA LYS A 268 23.41 11.42 26.72
C LYS A 268 24.13 10.40 25.83
N GLY A 269 24.91 10.83 24.84
CA GLY A 269 25.74 9.99 23.96
C GLY A 269 25.01 9.09 22.93
N ALA A 270 25.77 8.61 21.95
CA ALA A 270 25.37 7.88 20.72
C ALA A 270 24.61 6.55 20.89
N THR A 271 24.04 6.05 19.77
CA THR A 271 23.40 4.73 19.69
C THR A 271 24.35 3.64 20.15
N THR A 272 23.81 2.68 20.90
CA THR A 272 24.56 1.49 21.29
C THR A 272 24.25 0.33 20.33
N GLU A 273 24.67 -0.87 20.69
CA GLU A 273 24.79 -2.06 19.83
C GLU A 273 23.53 -2.47 19.05
N TRP A 274 23.71 -3.37 18.09
CA TRP A 274 22.65 -3.99 17.26
C TRP A 274 21.44 -4.43 18.10
N SER A 275 20.26 -3.86 17.83
CA SER A 275 19.03 -4.07 18.63
C SER A 275 19.25 -3.86 20.14
N SER A 276 20.02 -2.85 20.54
CA SER A 276 20.17 -2.46 21.95
C SER A 276 18.98 -1.63 22.45
N LEU A 277 18.93 -1.41 23.76
CA LEU A 277 17.86 -0.64 24.41
C LEU A 277 17.98 0.87 24.18
N LEU A 278 19.19 1.37 23.92
CA LEU A 278 19.46 2.79 23.72
C LEU A 278 19.48 3.10 22.21
N TRP A 279 18.29 3.07 21.60
CA TRP A 279 18.03 3.42 20.21
C TRP A 279 16.87 4.44 20.13
N PRO A 280 16.94 5.50 19.31
CA PRO A 280 15.87 6.49 19.18
C PRO A 280 14.53 5.85 18.76
N HIS A 281 13.42 6.25 19.41
CA HIS A 281 12.09 5.77 19.08
C HIS A 281 10.96 6.55 19.79
N LYS A 282 9.74 6.41 19.29
CA LYS A 282 8.48 6.65 20.01
C LYS A 282 7.91 5.34 20.56
N TRP A 283 7.54 5.29 21.84
CA TRP A 283 6.84 4.15 22.45
C TRP A 283 5.68 4.64 23.32
N ASN A 284 5.14 3.72 24.12
CA ASN A 284 4.04 3.91 25.04
C ASN A 284 4.46 3.43 26.43
N MET A 285 4.00 4.11 27.48
CA MET A 285 4.42 3.88 28.87
C MET A 285 3.39 2.99 29.60
N PHE A 286 3.61 1.68 29.66
CA PHE A 286 2.63 0.69 30.17
C PHE A 286 3.16 -0.26 31.25
N TYR A 287 4.48 -0.39 31.40
CA TYR A 287 5.08 -1.06 32.57
C TYR A 287 5.09 -0.16 33.82
N GLN A 288 4.89 1.15 33.64
CA GLN A 288 4.94 2.14 34.71
C GLN A 288 3.76 3.12 34.59
N ASP A 289 3.16 3.49 35.72
CA ASP A 289 2.08 4.49 35.78
C ASP A 289 2.66 5.84 36.22
N VAL A 290 3.21 6.57 35.24
CA VAL A 290 3.94 7.83 35.46
C VAL A 290 3.04 9.03 35.14
N ARG A 291 3.02 10.05 35.99
CA ARG A 291 2.15 11.23 35.84
C ARG A 291 2.88 12.57 35.95
N ILE A 292 2.42 13.53 35.15
CA ILE A 292 2.74 14.97 35.24
C ILE A 292 1.40 15.71 35.35
N ASN A 293 1.27 16.66 36.27
CA ASN A 293 0.04 17.44 36.52
C ASN A 293 -1.25 16.59 36.61
N GLY A 294 -1.15 15.38 37.18
CA GLY A 294 -2.24 14.41 37.32
C GLY A 294 -2.57 13.61 36.05
N LYS A 295 -2.06 14.00 34.88
CA LYS A 295 -2.23 13.33 33.59
C LYS A 295 -1.21 12.20 33.44
N ARG A 296 -1.59 11.09 32.81
CA ARG A 296 -0.70 9.92 32.62
C ARG A 296 0.17 10.08 31.38
N ILE A 297 1.48 9.89 31.52
CA ILE A 297 2.35 9.67 30.36
C ILE A 297 1.93 8.33 29.75
N ASP A 298 1.42 8.35 28.52
CA ASP A 298 1.02 7.16 27.77
C ASP A 298 1.87 6.96 26.54
N THR A 299 2.40 8.03 25.94
CA THR A 299 3.35 8.06 24.81
C THR A 299 4.59 8.87 25.23
N TYR A 300 5.75 8.52 24.68
CA TYR A 300 6.98 9.31 24.77
C TYR A 300 7.82 9.16 23.50
N ASN A 301 8.64 10.17 23.19
CA ASN A 301 9.80 10.03 22.31
C ASN A 301 11.05 9.78 23.17
N PHE A 302 11.97 9.00 22.63
CA PHE A 302 13.26 8.64 23.19
C PHE A 302 14.31 8.99 22.14
N GLN A 303 15.29 9.82 22.50
CA GLN A 303 16.24 10.43 21.57
C GLN A 303 17.64 10.46 22.18
N LEU A 304 18.68 10.53 21.34
CA LEU A 304 20.08 10.46 21.77
C LEU A 304 20.86 11.72 21.38
N GLU A 305 21.73 12.21 22.27
CA GLU A 305 22.56 13.43 22.08
C GLU A 305 23.21 13.45 20.69
N ASP A 306 23.90 12.37 20.31
CA ASP A 306 24.66 12.33 19.05
C ASP A 306 23.79 12.03 17.81
N HIS A 307 22.59 11.46 18.01
CA HIS A 307 21.63 11.32 16.92
C HIS A 307 21.00 12.66 16.56
N LEU A 308 20.62 13.46 17.57
CA LEU A 308 20.18 14.85 17.36
C LEU A 308 21.32 15.74 16.82
N ASN A 309 22.58 15.44 17.16
CA ASN A 309 23.74 16.11 16.56
C ASN A 309 23.91 15.84 15.05
N THR A 310 23.33 14.78 14.50
CA THR A 310 23.42 14.44 13.07
C THR A 310 22.12 14.73 12.31
N GLN A 311 20.97 14.25 12.79
CA GLN A 311 19.68 14.37 12.08
C GLN A 311 18.84 15.60 12.47
N GLY A 312 19.19 16.32 13.54
CA GLY A 312 18.61 17.61 13.90
C GLY A 312 17.07 17.64 13.97
N VAL A 313 16.48 18.69 13.40
CA VAL A 313 15.04 18.99 13.47
C VAL A 313 14.19 18.00 12.67
N GLY A 314 14.76 17.31 11.68
CA GLY A 314 14.05 16.33 10.86
C GLY A 314 13.46 15.19 11.68
N VAL A 315 14.30 14.50 12.45
CA VAL A 315 13.86 13.39 13.32
C VAL A 315 12.95 13.89 14.43
N LEU A 316 13.27 15.02 15.08
CA LEU A 316 12.41 15.61 16.11
C LEU A 316 10.99 15.92 15.60
N SER A 317 10.86 16.33 14.33
CA SER A 317 9.57 16.66 13.72
C SER A 317 8.80 15.42 13.26
N HIS A 318 9.48 14.40 12.72
CA HIS A 318 8.91 13.08 12.41
C HIS A 318 8.33 12.41 13.68
N GLU A 319 9.14 12.34 14.72
CA GLU A 319 8.83 11.77 16.03
C GLU A 319 7.69 12.50 16.76
N MET A 320 7.61 13.82 16.61
CA MET A 320 6.47 14.59 17.09
C MET A 320 5.20 14.31 16.27
N PHE A 321 5.30 14.07 14.96
CA PHE A 321 4.11 13.77 14.14
C PHE A 321 3.51 12.39 14.46
N HIS A 322 4.32 11.41 14.88
CA HIS A 322 3.83 10.17 15.51
C HIS A 322 3.02 10.42 16.77
N THR A 323 3.44 11.36 17.62
CA THR A 323 2.69 11.73 18.83
C THR A 323 1.34 12.37 18.48
N LEU A 324 1.26 13.12 17.39
CA LEU A 324 -0.02 13.61 16.84
C LEU A 324 -0.85 12.50 16.16
N GLY A 325 -0.28 11.31 15.93
CA GLY A 325 -0.96 10.12 15.45
C GLY A 325 -0.65 9.70 14.01
N ALA A 326 0.33 10.30 13.34
CA ALA A 326 0.74 9.91 11.99
C ALA A 326 1.51 8.57 11.98
N PRO A 327 1.17 7.63 11.07
CA PRO A 327 1.95 6.41 10.85
C PRO A 327 3.09 6.64 9.85
N ASP A 328 4.03 5.68 9.81
CA ASP A 328 5.13 5.66 8.85
C ASP A 328 4.70 5.33 7.43
N LEU A 329 5.33 5.99 6.46
CA LEU A 329 5.09 5.85 5.03
C LEU A 329 6.24 5.12 4.29
N TYR A 330 7.19 4.53 5.02
CA TYR A 330 8.22 3.65 4.45
C TYR A 330 7.99 2.17 4.81
N HIS A 331 8.71 1.26 4.14
CA HIS A 331 8.68 -0.18 4.45
C HIS A 331 9.78 -0.58 5.44
N TYR A 332 9.40 -1.28 6.51
CA TYR A 332 10.31 -1.89 7.51
C TYR A 332 10.94 -3.23 7.06
N HIS A 333 10.68 -3.66 5.83
CA HIS A 333 10.93 -5.02 5.35
C HIS A 333 11.76 -5.04 4.04
N GLN A 334 12.73 -4.14 3.93
CA GLN A 334 13.57 -3.97 2.74
C GLN A 334 14.73 -4.99 2.69
N GLU A 335 14.63 -5.98 1.79
CA GLU A 335 15.72 -6.94 1.51
C GLU A 335 16.85 -6.34 0.65
N SER A 336 16.75 -5.07 0.23
CA SER A 336 17.92 -4.27 -0.21
C SER A 336 17.70 -2.78 0.08
N ARG A 337 18.79 -2.01 0.25
CA ARG A 337 18.76 -0.66 0.85
C ARG A 337 17.97 0.37 0.03
N CYS A 338 17.19 1.21 0.73
CA CYS A 338 16.81 2.57 0.32
C CYS A 338 16.09 2.69 -1.02
N THR A 339 15.30 1.69 -1.43
CA THR A 339 14.67 1.68 -2.76
C THR A 339 13.19 1.31 -2.75
N ASN A 340 12.71 0.35 -1.95
CA ASN A 340 11.28 0.00 -1.89
C ASN A 340 10.40 1.03 -1.15
N ASP A 341 10.83 2.28 -1.03
CA ASP A 341 10.03 3.33 -0.41
C ASP A 341 8.80 3.68 -1.27
N PRO A 342 7.57 3.66 -0.72
CA PRO A 342 6.37 4.09 -1.44
C PRO A 342 6.31 5.62 -1.69
N VAL A 343 6.99 6.45 -0.90
CA VAL A 343 6.81 7.93 -0.90
C VAL A 343 8.14 8.70 -0.91
N GLY A 344 9.15 8.28 -0.14
CA GLY A 344 10.51 8.84 -0.17
C GLY A 344 10.64 10.30 0.30
N PRO A 345 11.46 11.12 -0.37
CA PRO A 345 11.82 12.48 0.10
C PRO A 345 10.70 13.51 -0.05
N TRP A 346 9.46 13.08 -0.30
CA TRP A 346 8.29 13.93 -0.53
C TRP A 346 7.37 14.06 0.70
N ASP A 347 7.55 13.20 1.71
CA ASP A 347 6.88 13.30 3.00
C ASP A 347 7.87 13.00 4.14
N ILE A 348 7.76 13.73 5.26
CA ILE A 348 8.58 13.52 6.45
C ILE A 348 8.38 12.12 7.06
N MET A 349 7.19 11.54 6.89
CA MET A 349 6.86 10.21 7.44
C MET A 349 7.42 9.05 6.62
N ALA A 350 8.03 9.32 5.46
CA ALA A 350 8.76 8.30 4.68
C ALA A 350 10.28 8.43 4.87
N SER A 351 10.81 9.66 4.99
CA SER A 351 12.24 9.88 5.18
C SER A 351 12.53 11.22 5.87
N THR A 352 13.62 11.27 6.64
CA THR A 352 14.03 12.49 7.36
C THR A 352 15.31 13.09 6.79
N SER A 353 15.44 14.40 6.87
CA SER A 353 16.70 15.12 6.63
C SER A 353 16.81 16.31 7.59
N HIS A 354 18.02 16.84 7.80
CA HIS A 354 18.33 17.79 8.88
C HIS A 354 17.38 19.00 8.95
N THR A 355 17.07 19.57 7.78
CA THR A 355 15.89 20.43 7.58
C THR A 355 14.80 19.57 6.95
N PRO A 356 13.70 19.25 7.65
CA PRO A 356 12.65 18.38 7.10
C PRO A 356 11.91 19.01 5.91
N GLN A 357 11.42 18.18 5.00
CA GLN A 357 10.42 18.54 3.99
C GLN A 357 9.00 18.64 4.59
N SER A 358 8.07 19.34 3.94
CA SER A 358 6.65 19.28 4.33
C SER A 358 6.10 17.87 4.16
N THR A 359 5.19 17.46 5.05
CA THR A 359 4.28 16.33 4.83
C THR A 359 3.21 16.69 3.78
N GLY A 360 2.64 15.69 3.10
CA GLY A 360 1.66 15.84 2.02
C GLY A 360 0.24 16.14 2.50
N ALA A 361 -0.61 16.64 1.60
CA ALA A 361 -1.96 17.13 1.92
C ALA A 361 -2.85 16.05 2.57
N TYR A 362 -2.76 14.79 2.14
CA TYR A 362 -3.49 13.67 2.76
C TYR A 362 -3.12 13.52 4.25
N MET A 363 -1.83 13.59 4.59
CA MET A 363 -1.37 13.46 5.98
C MET A 363 -1.82 14.66 6.82
N LYS A 364 -1.81 15.88 6.26
CA LYS A 364 -2.33 17.09 6.92
C LYS A 364 -3.83 17.01 7.21
N MET A 365 -4.61 16.41 6.31
CA MET A 365 -6.05 16.17 6.50
C MET A 365 -6.29 15.03 7.51
N ASN A 366 -5.75 13.84 7.24
CA ASN A 366 -6.14 12.62 7.96
C ASN A 366 -5.47 12.48 9.34
N TYR A 367 -4.23 12.94 9.50
CA TYR A 367 -3.47 12.81 10.77
C TYR A 367 -3.24 14.17 11.44
N GLY A 368 -2.83 15.17 10.67
CA GLY A 368 -2.67 16.54 11.17
C GLY A 368 -3.97 17.18 11.63
N LYS A 369 -5.12 16.83 11.03
CA LYS A 369 -6.42 17.51 11.25
C LYS A 369 -6.33 19.03 10.99
N TRP A 370 -5.49 19.44 10.04
CA TRP A 370 -5.26 20.84 9.68
C TRP A 370 -5.91 21.27 8.37
N ILE A 371 -6.41 20.31 7.58
CA ILE A 371 -7.24 20.53 6.40
C ILE A 371 -8.58 19.85 6.69
N ASP A 372 -9.67 20.63 6.65
CA ASP A 372 -10.99 20.13 7.06
C ASP A 372 -11.65 19.28 5.97
N ASP A 373 -11.39 19.60 4.70
CA ASP A 373 -11.81 18.84 3.50
C ASP A 373 -10.81 19.07 2.34
N ILE A 374 -10.52 18.01 1.57
CA ILE A 374 -9.82 18.11 0.28
C ILE A 374 -10.84 17.89 -0.83
N LYS A 375 -11.14 18.97 -1.56
CA LYS A 375 -12.17 19.00 -2.61
C LYS A 375 -12.05 17.84 -3.60
N GLU A 376 -13.19 17.27 -3.97
CA GLU A 376 -13.27 16.14 -4.91
C GLU A 376 -13.46 16.60 -6.36
N ILE A 377 -12.62 16.09 -7.26
CA ILE A 377 -12.85 16.07 -8.70
C ILE A 377 -13.63 14.79 -9.04
N ASN A 378 -14.91 14.97 -9.36
CA ASN A 378 -15.84 13.89 -9.73
C ASN A 378 -16.31 13.95 -11.20
N LYS A 379 -15.67 14.80 -12.02
CA LYS A 379 -15.95 14.97 -13.45
C LYS A 379 -14.64 15.13 -14.22
N PRO A 380 -14.59 14.70 -15.49
CA PRO A 380 -13.59 15.19 -16.42
C PRO A 380 -13.62 16.71 -16.54
N GLY A 381 -12.47 17.35 -16.75
CA GLY A 381 -12.40 18.82 -16.76
C GLY A 381 -10.99 19.38 -16.73
N LYS A 382 -10.90 20.70 -16.82
CA LYS A 382 -9.65 21.44 -16.61
C LYS A 382 -9.62 21.93 -15.17
N TYR A 383 -8.51 21.69 -14.48
CA TYR A 383 -8.36 21.98 -13.05
C TYR A 383 -7.03 22.69 -12.79
N SER A 384 -7.00 23.47 -11.71
CA SER A 384 -5.79 24.15 -11.26
C SER A 384 -5.67 24.10 -9.74
N ILE A 385 -4.45 23.83 -9.25
CA ILE A 385 -4.10 23.87 -7.83
C ILE A 385 -2.98 24.87 -7.60
N ASN A 386 -3.01 25.50 -6.44
CA ASN A 386 -1.87 26.24 -5.92
C ASN A 386 -0.83 25.26 -5.37
N LYS A 387 0.41 25.72 -5.24
CA LYS A 387 1.45 25.03 -4.47
C LYS A 387 1.02 24.81 -3.01
N ILE A 388 1.63 23.84 -2.34
CA ILE A 388 1.51 23.68 -0.88
C ILE A 388 2.12 24.89 -0.14
N GLY A 389 1.71 25.09 1.12
CA GLY A 389 2.10 26.22 1.97
C GLY A 389 1.04 27.33 2.08
N ASN A 390 -0.11 27.17 1.42
CA ASN A 390 -1.35 27.87 1.76
C ASN A 390 -2.46 26.81 1.90
N GLU A 391 -3.44 27.02 2.77
CA GLU A 391 -4.57 26.07 2.94
C GLU A 391 -5.48 26.04 1.70
N ALA A 392 -5.68 27.18 1.03
CA ALA A 392 -6.66 27.32 -0.03
C ALA A 392 -6.22 26.73 -1.38
N ASN A 393 -6.94 25.70 -1.82
CA ASN A 393 -6.82 25.09 -3.16
C ASN A 393 -5.42 24.52 -3.47
N ASN A 394 -4.76 23.93 -2.45
CA ASN A 394 -3.44 23.29 -2.58
C ASN A 394 -3.46 21.86 -3.14
N SER A 395 -4.63 21.22 -3.14
CA SER A 395 -4.80 19.80 -3.49
C SER A 395 -6.22 19.46 -3.92
N TYR A 396 -6.39 18.30 -4.57
CA TYR A 396 -7.68 17.68 -4.88
C TYR A 396 -7.65 16.17 -4.63
N ILE A 397 -8.81 15.59 -4.30
CA ILE A 397 -9.08 14.16 -4.37
C ILE A 397 -9.68 13.81 -5.74
N ILE A 398 -9.20 12.75 -6.39
CA ILE A 398 -9.75 12.20 -7.64
C ILE A 398 -10.07 10.73 -7.40
N LYS A 399 -11.36 10.37 -7.29
CA LYS A 399 -11.75 8.98 -7.04
C LYS A 399 -11.59 8.11 -8.28
N SER A 400 -11.07 6.90 -8.12
CA SER A 400 -11.03 5.93 -9.22
C SER A 400 -12.46 5.48 -9.56
N PRO A 401 -12.90 5.50 -10.84
CA PRO A 401 -14.13 4.86 -11.27
C PRO A 401 -14.11 3.32 -11.18
N ASN A 402 -12.96 2.72 -10.80
CA ASN A 402 -12.71 1.28 -10.77
C ASN A 402 -12.38 0.75 -9.35
N SER A 403 -12.29 1.61 -8.32
CA SER A 403 -12.12 1.20 -6.92
C SER A 403 -13.03 2.03 -5.99
N ASN A 404 -13.59 1.40 -4.95
CA ASN A 404 -14.33 2.07 -3.89
C ASN A 404 -13.53 2.22 -2.58
N LYS A 405 -12.25 1.81 -2.59
CA LYS A 405 -11.31 1.92 -1.46
C LYS A 405 -10.10 2.82 -1.77
N GLU A 406 -9.90 3.14 -3.05
CA GLU A 406 -8.72 3.87 -3.50
C GLU A 406 -9.09 5.11 -4.31
N TYR A 407 -8.31 6.16 -4.09
CA TYR A 407 -8.43 7.43 -4.79
C TYR A 407 -7.04 8.07 -4.89
N PHE A 408 -6.95 9.11 -5.70
CA PHE A 408 -5.73 9.88 -5.89
C PHE A 408 -5.81 11.20 -5.12
N VAL A 409 -4.74 11.57 -4.44
CA VAL A 409 -4.53 12.94 -3.96
C VAL A 409 -3.47 13.58 -4.86
N VAL A 410 -3.80 14.74 -5.43
CA VAL A 410 -2.88 15.54 -6.24
C VAL A 410 -2.52 16.83 -5.51
N GLU A 411 -1.24 17.17 -5.46
CA GLU A 411 -0.71 18.40 -4.84
C GLU A 411 0.45 18.97 -5.68
N TYR A 412 0.70 20.27 -5.61
CA TYR A 412 1.84 20.91 -6.27
C TYR A 412 2.92 21.25 -5.23
N ARG A 413 4.12 20.66 -5.40
CA ARG A 413 5.30 20.94 -4.59
C ARG A 413 6.31 21.76 -5.38
N LYS A 414 6.98 22.71 -4.71
CA LYS A 414 7.96 23.63 -5.29
C LYS A 414 9.23 23.65 -4.45
N ARG A 415 10.39 23.87 -5.07
CA ARG A 415 11.71 23.94 -4.41
C ARG A 415 11.95 25.30 -3.77
N GLU A 416 11.11 25.67 -2.82
CA GLU A 416 11.13 26.98 -2.17
C GLU A 416 10.68 26.91 -0.70
N GLY A 417 10.71 28.06 -0.03
CA GLY A 417 10.38 28.13 1.39
C GLY A 417 11.46 27.51 2.28
N LYS A 418 11.13 27.34 3.57
CA LYS A 418 12.09 26.88 4.57
C LYS A 418 12.33 25.37 4.51
N TYR A 419 11.28 24.60 4.23
CA TYR A 419 11.27 23.14 4.36
C TYR A 419 11.35 22.42 3.00
N ASP A 420 10.63 22.89 1.98
CA ASP A 420 10.57 22.23 0.67
C ASP A 420 11.71 22.64 -0.30
N SER A 421 12.58 23.59 0.06
CA SER A 421 13.72 24.03 -0.78
C SER A 421 14.75 22.93 -1.06
N ASN A 422 14.89 21.97 -0.15
CA ASN A 422 15.79 20.82 -0.27
C ASN A 422 15.23 19.65 -1.12
N LEU A 423 13.96 19.70 -1.55
CA LEU A 423 13.36 18.66 -2.40
C LEU A 423 14.18 18.46 -3.69
N HIS A 424 14.22 17.23 -4.22
CA HIS A 424 15.03 16.93 -5.41
C HIS A 424 14.45 17.45 -6.73
N GLY A 425 13.18 17.87 -6.75
CA GLY A 425 12.49 18.40 -7.92
C GLY A 425 11.26 19.23 -7.54
N GLU A 426 10.52 19.72 -8.53
CA GLU A 426 9.22 20.37 -8.32
C GLU A 426 8.23 20.06 -9.45
N GLY A 427 6.94 20.14 -9.13
CA GLY A 427 5.86 19.79 -10.04
C GLY A 427 4.63 19.21 -9.33
N LEU A 428 3.64 18.83 -10.13
CA LEU A 428 2.44 18.13 -9.69
C LEU A 428 2.80 16.71 -9.27
N LEU A 429 2.49 16.33 -8.04
CA LEU A 429 2.60 14.96 -7.51
C LEU A 429 1.23 14.28 -7.54
N VAL A 430 1.23 12.96 -7.64
CA VAL A 430 0.02 12.13 -7.61
C VAL A 430 0.24 10.97 -6.64
N TYR A 431 -0.53 10.91 -5.56
CA TYR A 431 -0.46 9.85 -4.56
C TYR A 431 -1.69 8.96 -4.66
N ARG A 432 -1.54 7.65 -4.77
CA ARG A 432 -2.58 6.66 -4.46
C ARG A 432 -2.78 6.64 -2.94
N ILE A 433 -4.02 6.81 -2.50
CA ILE A 433 -4.45 6.55 -1.13
C ILE A 433 -5.27 5.26 -1.13
N ASN A 434 -4.99 4.33 -0.21
CA ASN A 434 -5.74 3.08 -0.05
C ASN A 434 -6.37 2.98 1.35
N THR A 435 -7.68 3.20 1.44
CA THR A 435 -8.39 3.21 2.72
C THR A 435 -8.45 1.84 3.40
N ALA A 436 -8.05 0.75 2.74
CA ALA A 436 -7.91 -0.57 3.37
C ALA A 436 -6.78 -0.62 4.42
N PHE A 437 -5.81 0.30 4.32
CA PHE A 437 -4.67 0.40 5.24
C PHE A 437 -4.72 1.67 6.11
N ALA A 438 -5.81 2.45 6.05
CA ALA A 438 -5.96 3.70 6.79
C ALA A 438 -5.69 3.53 8.30
N GLY A 439 -4.68 4.24 8.79
CA GLY A 439 -4.21 4.17 10.18
C GLY A 439 -3.05 3.20 10.39
N LYS A 440 -2.54 2.54 9.34
CA LYS A 440 -1.33 1.70 9.38
C LYS A 440 -0.14 2.32 8.67
N GLY A 441 -0.37 3.34 7.83
CA GLY A 441 0.64 3.80 6.88
C GLY A 441 1.04 2.68 5.93
N ASN A 442 2.32 2.60 5.61
CA ASN A 442 2.85 1.62 4.66
C ASN A 442 3.53 0.43 5.34
N MET A 443 3.36 0.30 6.67
CA MET A 443 4.07 -0.63 7.54
C MET A 443 4.01 -2.10 7.07
N ASP A 444 2.82 -2.59 6.71
CA ASP A 444 2.60 -4.00 6.42
C ASP A 444 3.28 -4.46 5.13
N GLY A 445 3.59 -3.56 4.20
CA GLY A 445 4.24 -3.85 2.91
C GLY A 445 3.70 -5.11 2.24
N THR A 446 2.38 -5.32 2.28
CA THR A 446 1.78 -6.65 2.07
C THR A 446 2.02 -7.11 0.64
N ASP A 447 2.67 -8.27 0.49
CA ASP A 447 3.32 -8.59 -0.78
C ASP A 447 2.39 -9.19 -1.84
N ILE A 448 1.64 -8.30 -2.50
CA ILE A 448 0.86 -8.60 -3.70
C ILE A 448 1.76 -8.50 -4.94
N GLY A 449 2.75 -9.39 -5.07
CA GLY A 449 3.46 -9.60 -6.34
C GLY A 449 4.96 -9.95 -6.28
N GLY A 450 5.66 -9.64 -5.19
CA GLY A 450 7.10 -9.84 -5.01
C GLY A 450 7.90 -8.58 -4.64
N THR A 451 7.25 -7.51 -4.16
CA THR A 451 7.87 -6.22 -3.79
C THR A 451 7.30 -5.52 -2.55
N GLY A 452 6.09 -5.88 -2.10
CA GLY A 452 5.37 -5.21 -1.01
C GLY A 452 4.50 -4.00 -1.37
N ILE A 453 4.54 -3.50 -2.62
CA ILE A 453 3.86 -2.26 -3.08
C ILE A 453 2.31 -2.38 -3.11
N GLY A 454 1.76 -3.57 -2.85
CA GLY A 454 0.32 -3.80 -2.73
C GLY A 454 -0.30 -3.37 -1.38
N GLY A 455 0.52 -3.21 -0.34
CA GLY A 455 0.06 -2.97 1.04
C GLY A 455 0.08 -1.51 1.52
N ASP A 456 0.31 -0.55 0.63
CA ASP A 456 0.53 0.86 1.02
C ASP A 456 -0.78 1.63 1.25
N GLU A 457 -0.90 2.31 2.39
CA GLU A 457 -1.90 3.37 2.60
C GLU A 457 -1.63 4.56 1.67
N VAL A 458 -0.37 4.93 1.44
CA VAL A 458 0.04 6.09 0.61
C VAL A 458 1.17 5.68 -0.34
N TYR A 459 0.96 5.78 -1.65
CA TYR A 459 1.97 5.48 -2.66
C TYR A 459 2.08 6.62 -3.68
N LEU A 460 3.27 7.20 -3.82
CA LEU A 460 3.55 8.26 -4.80
C LEU A 460 3.83 7.65 -6.18
N TYR A 461 3.12 8.07 -7.24
CA TYR A 461 3.44 7.65 -8.60
C TYR A 461 4.72 8.28 -9.13
N ARG A 462 5.50 7.48 -9.86
CA ARG A 462 6.80 7.86 -10.41
C ARG A 462 7.11 7.10 -11.71
N PRO A 463 7.93 7.66 -12.62
CA PRO A 463 8.36 6.97 -13.83
C PRO A 463 8.97 5.59 -13.53
N ASN A 464 8.63 4.60 -14.35
CA ASN A 464 9.01 3.19 -14.21
C ASN A 464 8.51 2.48 -12.92
N GLY A 465 7.70 3.13 -12.09
CA GLY A 465 7.06 2.50 -10.92
C GLY A 465 5.98 1.50 -11.33
N SER A 466 5.92 0.35 -10.65
CA SER A 466 4.87 -0.66 -10.80
C SER A 466 4.80 -1.56 -9.56
N LEU A 467 3.84 -2.48 -9.47
CA LEU A 467 3.85 -3.54 -8.44
C LEU A 467 5.12 -4.41 -8.45
N ASN A 468 5.92 -4.38 -9.52
CA ASN A 468 7.14 -5.18 -9.68
C ASN A 468 8.40 -4.31 -9.89
N ASN A 469 8.33 -2.99 -9.72
CA ASN A 469 9.46 -2.09 -9.93
C ASN A 469 9.33 -0.81 -9.07
N ILE A 470 10.42 -0.49 -8.38
CA ILE A 470 10.60 0.72 -7.55
C ILE A 470 10.31 2.02 -8.33
N GLY A 471 10.74 2.11 -9.59
CA GLY A 471 10.70 3.35 -10.38
C GLY A 471 11.74 4.40 -9.94
N ASP A 472 11.48 5.67 -10.21
CA ASP A 472 12.38 6.79 -9.89
C ASP A 472 11.64 7.92 -9.16
N LEU A 473 11.65 7.89 -7.82
CA LEU A 473 10.99 8.87 -6.95
C LEU A 473 11.51 10.30 -7.13
N ILE A 474 12.76 10.51 -7.56
CA ILE A 474 13.29 11.86 -7.84
C ILE A 474 12.59 12.46 -9.06
N LYS A 475 12.17 11.61 -10.02
CA LYS A 475 11.42 12.00 -11.22
C LYS A 475 9.89 11.89 -11.08
N ALA A 476 9.36 11.74 -9.86
CA ALA A 476 7.91 11.78 -9.60
C ALA A 476 7.19 13.05 -10.09
N PRO A 477 7.77 14.28 -10.02
CA PRO A 477 7.04 15.50 -10.37
C PRO A 477 6.67 15.63 -11.85
N LEU A 478 5.41 15.98 -12.10
CA LEU A 478 4.83 16.25 -13.41
C LEU A 478 4.75 17.76 -13.69
N GLY A 479 4.79 18.13 -14.98
CA GLY A 479 4.61 19.52 -15.45
C GLY A 479 5.82 20.16 -16.15
N TYR A 480 7.05 19.71 -15.85
CA TYR A 480 8.27 20.18 -16.52
C TYR A 480 8.74 19.21 -17.62
N ASN A 481 9.30 18.06 -17.25
CA ASN A 481 9.77 17.05 -18.21
C ASN A 481 8.65 16.11 -18.73
N ARG A 482 7.46 16.15 -18.11
CA ARG A 482 6.40 15.17 -18.30
C ARG A 482 5.03 15.81 -18.08
N SER A 483 4.26 16.00 -19.15
CA SER A 483 2.97 16.71 -19.14
C SER A 483 1.73 15.81 -19.08
N SER A 484 1.90 14.50 -18.87
CA SER A 484 0.80 13.53 -18.73
C SER A 484 1.19 12.27 -17.94
N ILE A 485 0.18 11.59 -17.40
CA ILE A 485 0.26 10.23 -16.84
C ILE A 485 -1.08 9.50 -17.13
N ASP A 486 -1.01 8.26 -17.61
CA ASP A 486 -2.20 7.49 -17.99
C ASP A 486 -2.75 6.60 -16.87
N SER A 487 -3.93 6.01 -17.10
CA SER A 487 -4.66 5.22 -16.10
C SER A 487 -4.09 3.85 -15.78
N LYS A 488 -3.09 3.38 -16.55
CA LYS A 488 -2.32 2.16 -16.28
C LYS A 488 -1.03 2.48 -15.53
N GLU A 489 -0.47 3.67 -15.74
CA GLU A 489 0.56 4.21 -14.85
C GLU A 489 -0.01 4.62 -13.50
N LEU A 490 -1.25 5.13 -13.43
CA LEU A 490 -2.02 5.30 -12.20
C LEU A 490 -2.70 3.98 -11.76
N PHE A 491 -1.94 2.89 -11.65
CA PHE A 491 -2.46 1.55 -11.30
C PHE A 491 -2.93 1.42 -9.84
N LEU A 492 -4.04 0.72 -9.62
CA LEU A 492 -4.56 0.36 -8.29
C LEU A 492 -3.62 -0.63 -7.57
N SER A 493 -3.82 -0.84 -6.26
CA SER A 493 -2.99 -1.75 -5.43
C SER A 493 -3.01 -3.21 -5.88
N ASP A 494 -3.99 -3.63 -6.68
CA ASP A 494 -4.05 -4.94 -7.34
C ASP A 494 -3.53 -4.94 -8.80
N GLY A 495 -2.92 -3.82 -9.23
CA GLY A 495 -2.30 -3.65 -10.54
C GLY A 495 -3.27 -3.30 -11.68
N LYS A 496 -4.56 -3.12 -11.39
CA LYS A 496 -5.56 -2.77 -12.42
C LYS A 496 -5.48 -1.30 -12.82
N ASP A 497 -5.89 -1.07 -14.07
CA ASP A 497 -6.18 0.24 -14.64
C ASP A 497 -7.21 1.00 -13.78
N SER A 498 -6.87 2.19 -13.30
CA SER A 498 -7.75 2.96 -12.42
C SER A 498 -8.85 3.72 -13.14
N GLY A 499 -8.77 3.85 -14.47
CA GLY A 499 -9.64 4.70 -15.27
C GLY A 499 -9.49 6.21 -15.05
N ILE A 500 -8.40 6.69 -14.42
CA ILE A 500 -8.05 8.12 -14.30
C ILE A 500 -6.77 8.40 -15.09
N SER A 501 -6.79 9.39 -15.99
CA SER A 501 -5.58 9.89 -16.67
C SER A 501 -5.47 11.41 -16.46
N LEU A 502 -4.26 11.93 -16.28
CA LEU A 502 -3.98 13.37 -16.22
C LEU A 502 -3.23 13.79 -17.50
N ARG A 503 -3.69 14.85 -18.16
CA ARG A 503 -3.13 15.36 -19.43
C ARG A 503 -2.89 16.87 -19.34
N ASN A 504 -2.12 17.41 -20.28
CA ASN A 504 -1.83 18.85 -20.40
C ASN A 504 -1.27 19.51 -19.11
N ILE A 505 -0.56 18.72 -18.30
CA ILE A 505 -0.01 19.15 -17.02
C ILE A 505 1.07 20.21 -17.27
N SER A 506 0.92 21.37 -16.63
CA SER A 506 1.84 22.51 -16.76
C SER A 506 1.90 23.32 -15.46
N THR A 507 3.09 23.79 -15.10
CA THR A 507 3.36 24.55 -13.87
C THR A 507 3.82 25.96 -14.20
N LEU A 508 3.14 26.97 -13.65
CA LEU A 508 3.45 28.38 -13.88
C LEU A 508 3.38 29.17 -12.57
N GLY A 509 4.52 29.74 -12.15
CA GLY A 509 4.62 30.53 -10.92
C GLY A 509 4.31 29.70 -9.68
N ASN A 510 3.10 29.84 -9.13
CA ASN A 510 2.64 29.15 -7.93
C ASN A 510 1.41 28.25 -8.20
N THR A 511 1.05 28.02 -9.46
CA THR A 511 -0.12 27.24 -9.87
C THR A 511 0.27 26.12 -10.84
N ALA A 512 -0.25 24.91 -10.60
CA ALA A 512 -0.22 23.80 -11.55
C ALA A 512 -1.60 23.67 -12.21
N ASN A 513 -1.63 23.52 -13.53
CA ASN A 513 -2.84 23.33 -14.34
C ASN A 513 -2.79 21.96 -15.00
N PHE A 514 -3.91 21.25 -15.05
CA PHE A 514 -4.01 19.92 -15.65
C PHE A 514 -5.44 19.59 -16.09
N ASP A 515 -5.56 18.74 -17.10
CA ASP A 515 -6.84 18.19 -17.56
C ASP A 515 -7.03 16.78 -16.96
N VAL A 516 -8.14 16.56 -16.25
CA VAL A 516 -8.54 15.24 -15.72
C VAL A 516 -9.41 14.52 -16.73
N VAL A 517 -9.09 13.25 -16.98
CA VAL A 517 -9.79 12.34 -17.89
C VAL A 517 -10.28 11.14 -17.08
N ILE A 518 -11.55 10.74 -17.25
CA ILE A 518 -12.19 9.65 -16.48
C ILE A 518 -12.80 8.62 -17.45
N ASN A 519 -12.31 7.38 -17.46
CA ASN A 519 -12.61 6.35 -18.46
C ASN A 519 -12.52 6.87 -19.92
N GLY A 520 -11.47 7.64 -20.25
CA GLY A 520 -11.30 8.28 -21.56
C GLY A 520 -12.15 9.55 -21.80
N GLN A 521 -13.14 9.87 -20.97
CA GLN A 521 -13.97 11.07 -21.14
C GLN A 521 -13.20 12.33 -20.72
N THR A 522 -13.31 13.41 -21.49
CA THR A 522 -12.76 14.75 -21.20
C THR A 522 -13.88 15.75 -20.83
N GLY A 523 -13.51 16.92 -20.29
CA GLY A 523 -14.46 17.92 -19.80
C GLY A 523 -15.43 18.51 -20.83
N ASN A 524 -15.14 18.35 -22.12
CA ASN A 524 -16.03 18.77 -23.21
C ASN A 524 -17.17 17.77 -23.48
N GLY A 525 -17.17 16.60 -22.81
CA GLY A 525 -17.99 15.44 -23.17
C GLY A 525 -17.40 14.61 -24.32
N GLU A 526 -16.34 15.10 -24.95
CA GLU A 526 -15.56 14.39 -25.96
C GLU A 526 -14.76 13.25 -25.29
N ILE A 527 -14.80 12.06 -25.88
CA ILE A 527 -13.88 10.97 -25.52
C ILE A 527 -12.51 11.37 -26.07
N GLY A 528 -11.59 11.73 -25.19
CA GLY A 528 -10.23 12.13 -25.58
C GLY A 528 -9.47 10.91 -26.08
N ASP A 529 -8.62 11.10 -27.09
CA ASP A 529 -7.97 10.00 -27.82
C ASP A 529 -7.33 8.95 -26.90
N GLU A 530 -8.04 7.84 -26.76
CA GLU A 530 -7.64 6.56 -26.20
C GLU A 530 -8.39 5.51 -27.02
N LYS A 531 -7.65 4.62 -27.68
CA LYS A 531 -8.18 3.74 -28.72
C LYS A 531 -9.01 2.61 -28.09
N LEU A 532 -10.27 2.86 -27.74
CA LEU A 532 -11.22 1.81 -27.36
C LEU A 532 -11.28 0.79 -28.51
N PRO A 533 -10.81 -0.46 -28.31
CA PRO A 533 -10.63 -1.43 -29.40
C PRO A 533 -11.96 -1.89 -29.97
N LEU A 534 -11.93 -2.49 -31.17
CA LEU A 534 -13.13 -3.11 -31.73
C LEU A 534 -13.53 -4.30 -30.84
N LYS A 535 -14.66 -4.18 -30.13
CA LYS A 535 -15.29 -5.30 -29.41
C LYS A 535 -16.51 -5.75 -30.21
N TYR A 536 -16.69 -7.05 -30.33
CA TYR A 536 -17.87 -7.63 -30.97
C TYR A 536 -18.24 -8.97 -30.36
N ASN A 537 -19.48 -9.40 -30.60
CA ASN A 537 -19.98 -10.74 -30.35
C ASN A 537 -21.08 -11.02 -31.38
N VAL A 538 -21.09 -12.23 -31.94
CA VAL A 538 -21.99 -12.63 -33.04
C VAL A 538 -22.88 -13.77 -32.54
N ASN A 539 -24.12 -13.43 -32.22
CA ASN A 539 -25.12 -14.33 -31.67
C ASN A 539 -25.76 -15.19 -32.78
N PHE A 540 -24.95 -16.04 -33.41
CA PHE A 540 -25.38 -16.96 -34.46
C PHE A 540 -24.61 -18.28 -34.42
N ASP A 541 -25.35 -19.37 -34.22
CA ASP A 541 -24.88 -20.73 -34.42
C ASP A 541 -24.88 -21.07 -35.92
N ASP A 542 -23.69 -21.26 -36.48
CA ASP A 542 -23.42 -21.69 -37.85
C ASP A 542 -23.19 -23.22 -37.95
N THR A 543 -23.38 -23.97 -36.85
CA THR A 543 -23.37 -25.43 -36.89
C THR A 543 -24.71 -26.01 -37.35
N LYS A 544 -25.84 -25.32 -37.10
CA LYS A 544 -27.20 -25.74 -37.49
C LYS A 544 -27.42 -25.80 -39.00
N THR A 545 -28.49 -26.51 -39.38
CA THR A 545 -28.96 -26.59 -40.78
C THR A 545 -30.03 -25.55 -41.04
N LEU A 546 -29.87 -24.78 -42.12
CA LEU A 546 -30.68 -23.62 -42.48
C LEU A 546 -31.62 -23.97 -43.63
N SER A 547 -32.88 -23.52 -43.56
CA SER A 547 -33.93 -23.89 -44.55
C SER A 547 -35.02 -22.84 -44.79
N LYS A 548 -35.07 -21.78 -43.96
CA LYS A 548 -36.11 -20.73 -43.91
C LYS A 548 -35.46 -19.40 -43.57
N ALA A 549 -36.24 -18.32 -43.50
CA ALA A 549 -35.74 -17.03 -43.02
C ALA A 549 -35.20 -17.11 -41.58
N GLU A 550 -34.04 -16.50 -41.35
CA GLU A 550 -33.26 -16.60 -40.11
C GLU A 550 -32.41 -15.33 -39.93
N ASP A 551 -32.30 -14.84 -38.70
CA ASP A 551 -31.57 -13.61 -38.37
C ASP A 551 -30.15 -13.91 -37.86
N ILE A 552 -29.13 -13.43 -38.58
CA ILE A 552 -27.74 -13.40 -38.08
C ILE A 552 -27.57 -12.09 -37.30
N SER A 553 -27.56 -12.15 -35.97
CA SER A 553 -27.53 -10.96 -35.10
C SER A 553 -26.26 -10.85 -34.26
N GLY A 554 -26.01 -9.66 -33.70
CA GLY A 554 -24.90 -9.46 -32.78
C GLY A 554 -24.77 -8.03 -32.29
N GLU A 555 -23.65 -7.81 -31.61
CA GLU A 555 -23.24 -6.54 -31.00
C GLU A 555 -21.82 -6.20 -31.47
N CYS A 556 -21.57 -4.96 -31.84
CA CYS A 556 -20.29 -4.51 -32.38
C CYS A 556 -20.07 -3.02 -32.08
N VAL A 557 -19.00 -2.70 -31.36
CA VAL A 557 -18.64 -1.35 -30.92
C VAL A 557 -17.15 -1.08 -31.12
N TYR A 558 -16.81 0.20 -31.35
CA TYR A 558 -15.44 0.67 -31.53
C TYR A 558 -15.32 2.10 -30.99
N GLY A 559 -14.11 2.52 -30.59
CA GLY A 559 -13.84 3.91 -30.16
C GLY A 559 -13.92 4.93 -31.28
N LYS A 560 -13.79 4.48 -32.53
CA LYS A 560 -14.15 5.27 -33.72
C LYS A 560 -15.49 4.79 -34.25
N LYS A 561 -16.17 5.65 -35.00
CA LYS A 561 -17.40 5.32 -35.73
C LYS A 561 -17.20 4.09 -36.64
N ILE A 562 -18.19 3.20 -36.62
CA ILE A 562 -18.32 2.08 -37.56
C ILE A 562 -19.18 2.55 -38.73
N ASN A 563 -18.56 2.75 -39.90
CA ASN A 563 -19.25 3.15 -41.12
C ASN A 563 -20.24 2.10 -41.60
N ASN A 564 -19.86 0.81 -41.58
CA ASN A 564 -20.72 -0.27 -42.08
C ASN A 564 -20.41 -1.64 -41.44
N ILE A 565 -21.36 -2.57 -41.51
CA ILE A 565 -21.16 -4.00 -41.22
C ILE A 565 -21.82 -4.79 -42.35
N GLU A 566 -21.04 -5.62 -43.04
CA GLU A 566 -21.34 -6.23 -44.33
C GLU A 566 -21.31 -7.77 -44.20
N LEU A 567 -22.35 -8.46 -44.70
CA LEU A 567 -22.34 -9.91 -44.87
C LEU A 567 -21.86 -10.24 -46.29
N TYR A 568 -20.81 -11.04 -46.38
CA TYR A 568 -20.27 -11.60 -47.61
C TYR A 568 -20.63 -13.09 -47.71
N LEU A 569 -21.04 -13.54 -48.89
CA LEU A 569 -21.30 -14.95 -49.23
C LEU A 569 -20.53 -15.31 -50.50
N ASN A 570 -19.85 -16.47 -50.52
CA ASN A 570 -19.00 -16.91 -51.62
C ASN A 570 -17.96 -15.84 -52.06
N GLY A 571 -17.47 -15.04 -51.11
CA GLY A 571 -16.50 -13.96 -51.34
C GLY A 571 -17.09 -12.64 -51.88
N SER A 572 -18.35 -12.60 -52.28
CA SER A 572 -19.05 -11.38 -52.74
C SER A 572 -19.91 -10.78 -51.64
N LYS A 573 -20.07 -9.45 -51.64
CA LYS A 573 -20.97 -8.76 -50.71
C LYS A 573 -22.41 -9.18 -51.01
N TYR A 574 -23.12 -9.68 -50.01
CA TYR A 574 -24.52 -10.10 -50.11
C TYR A 574 -25.47 -9.00 -49.64
N MET A 575 -25.26 -8.47 -48.43
CA MET A 575 -26.10 -7.40 -47.87
C MET A 575 -25.38 -6.59 -46.77
N ASP A 576 -25.97 -5.45 -46.43
CA ASP A 576 -25.60 -4.62 -45.28
C ASP A 576 -26.45 -4.97 -44.05
N ALA A 577 -25.91 -4.72 -42.86
CA ALA A 577 -26.62 -4.97 -41.61
C ALA A 577 -27.65 -3.88 -41.30
N GLU A 578 -28.82 -4.29 -40.83
CA GLU A 578 -29.69 -3.41 -40.02
C GLU A 578 -28.92 -3.05 -38.73
N ARG A 579 -28.89 -1.76 -38.37
CA ARG A 579 -28.13 -1.25 -37.20
C ARG A 579 -29.07 -0.57 -36.21
N GLY A 580 -28.94 -0.90 -34.92
CA GLY A 580 -29.84 -0.41 -33.88
C GLY A 580 -29.15 -0.14 -32.54
N LYS A 581 -29.90 0.43 -31.60
CA LYS A 581 -29.41 0.74 -30.26
C LYS A 581 -29.23 -0.56 -29.44
N LEU A 582 -28.07 -0.72 -28.81
CA LEU A 582 -27.83 -1.77 -27.83
C LEU A 582 -28.32 -1.32 -26.44
N ASN A 583 -28.87 -2.26 -25.67
CA ASN A 583 -29.16 -2.07 -24.25
C ASN A 583 -28.13 -2.86 -23.44
N ASP A 584 -27.34 -2.18 -22.62
CA ASP A 584 -26.21 -2.76 -21.88
C ASP A 584 -26.39 -2.55 -20.36
N PRO A 585 -27.29 -3.32 -19.70
CA PRO A 585 -27.56 -3.17 -18.28
C PRO A 585 -26.39 -3.63 -17.38
N GLU A 586 -25.44 -4.40 -17.93
CA GLU A 586 -24.24 -4.89 -17.24
C GLU A 586 -23.03 -3.96 -17.44
N ASN A 587 -23.16 -2.90 -18.25
CA ASN A 587 -22.13 -1.91 -18.54
C ASN A 587 -20.84 -2.50 -19.18
N LYS A 588 -20.99 -3.61 -19.92
CA LYS A 588 -19.95 -4.36 -20.67
C LYS A 588 -19.22 -3.51 -21.71
N TYR A 589 -19.90 -2.47 -22.19
CA TYR A 589 -19.49 -1.50 -23.20
C TYR A 589 -19.48 -0.05 -22.67
N LYS A 590 -19.21 0.12 -21.36
CA LYS A 590 -18.87 1.41 -20.74
C LYS A 590 -17.90 2.20 -21.64
N GLY A 591 -18.31 3.40 -22.05
CA GLY A 591 -17.52 4.33 -22.87
C GLY A 591 -17.70 4.23 -24.40
N TYR A 592 -18.47 3.27 -24.92
CA TYR A 592 -18.73 3.16 -26.37
C TYR A 592 -20.07 3.81 -26.78
N ASP A 593 -20.19 4.25 -28.05
CA ASP A 593 -21.49 4.66 -28.60
C ASP A 593 -22.41 3.44 -28.80
N LEU A 594 -23.46 3.36 -27.99
CA LEU A 594 -24.45 2.28 -28.06
C LEU A 594 -25.59 2.55 -29.05
N SER A 595 -25.67 3.73 -29.66
CA SER A 595 -26.79 4.16 -30.53
C SER A 595 -26.98 3.28 -31.77
N LYS A 596 -25.90 2.68 -32.27
CA LYS A 596 -25.86 1.75 -33.42
C LYS A 596 -25.07 0.47 -33.13
N ALA A 597 -24.91 0.12 -31.86
CA ALA A 597 -24.06 -0.99 -31.43
C ALA A 597 -24.65 -2.40 -31.71
N ALA A 598 -25.97 -2.53 -31.82
CA ALA A 598 -26.60 -3.78 -32.25
C ALA A 598 -26.60 -3.87 -33.79
N PHE A 599 -26.45 -5.08 -34.33
CA PHE A 599 -26.55 -5.35 -35.77
C PHE A 599 -27.35 -6.64 -36.07
N LYS A 600 -27.97 -6.69 -37.25
CA LYS A 600 -28.78 -7.83 -37.72
C LYS A 600 -28.71 -7.98 -39.24
N PHE A 601 -28.65 -9.22 -39.72
CA PHE A 601 -28.86 -9.58 -41.13
C PHE A 601 -30.06 -10.52 -41.26
N SER A 602 -31.09 -10.07 -41.95
CA SER A 602 -32.33 -10.82 -42.19
C SER A 602 -32.17 -11.69 -43.46
N VAL A 603 -31.79 -12.96 -43.34
CA VAL A 603 -31.42 -13.81 -44.49
C VAL A 603 -32.48 -14.88 -44.78
N ASP A 604 -33.00 -14.91 -46.00
CA ASP A 604 -34.00 -15.88 -46.45
C ASP A 604 -33.37 -17.12 -47.12
N PHE A 605 -33.05 -18.13 -46.32
CA PHE A 605 -32.45 -19.38 -46.82
C PHE A 605 -33.39 -20.26 -47.65
N SER A 606 -34.70 -19.96 -47.74
CA SER A 606 -35.61 -20.73 -48.61
C SER A 606 -35.28 -20.59 -50.10
N LYS A 607 -34.63 -19.47 -50.47
CA LYS A 607 -34.19 -19.14 -51.84
C LYS A 607 -32.84 -19.76 -52.23
N PHE A 608 -32.08 -20.27 -51.26
CA PHE A 608 -30.78 -20.89 -51.48
C PHE A 608 -30.95 -22.34 -51.94
N SER A 609 -29.91 -22.95 -52.52
CA SER A 609 -29.89 -24.38 -52.84
C SER A 609 -29.24 -25.18 -51.71
N ASP A 610 -29.42 -26.50 -51.70
CA ASP A 610 -28.72 -27.38 -50.75
C ASP A 610 -27.19 -27.29 -50.96
N GLY A 611 -26.46 -26.97 -49.89
CA GLY A 611 -25.02 -26.73 -49.94
C GLY A 611 -24.45 -25.99 -48.74
N ASN A 612 -23.12 -25.93 -48.67
CA ASN A 612 -22.39 -25.17 -47.65
C ASN A 612 -21.88 -23.87 -48.27
N TYR A 613 -22.43 -22.74 -47.86
CA TYR A 613 -22.05 -21.41 -48.37
C TYR A 613 -21.00 -20.78 -47.46
N PRO A 614 -19.72 -20.65 -47.88
CA PRO A 614 -18.74 -19.90 -47.11
C PRO A 614 -19.20 -18.45 -46.93
N TYR A 615 -19.21 -17.99 -45.68
CA TYR A 615 -19.65 -16.65 -45.30
C TYR A 615 -18.59 -15.91 -44.48
N GLU A 616 -18.64 -14.59 -44.54
CA GLU A 616 -17.80 -13.70 -43.75
C GLU A 616 -18.58 -12.44 -43.35
N ILE A 617 -18.50 -12.02 -42.10
CA ILE A 617 -19.04 -10.75 -41.61
C ILE A 617 -17.88 -9.77 -41.44
N ARG A 618 -17.91 -8.66 -42.18
CA ARG A 618 -16.88 -7.62 -42.17
C ARG A 618 -17.39 -6.31 -41.60
N VAL A 619 -16.64 -5.71 -40.69
CA VAL A 619 -16.84 -4.36 -40.18
C VAL A 619 -15.98 -3.39 -41.00
N THR A 620 -16.55 -2.28 -41.48
CA THR A 620 -15.80 -1.17 -42.08
C THR A 620 -15.82 0.02 -41.13
N THR A 621 -14.64 0.48 -40.70
CA THR A 621 -14.46 1.61 -39.77
C THR A 621 -14.34 2.96 -40.48
N GLU A 622 -14.39 4.06 -39.73
CA GLU A 622 -14.23 5.42 -40.28
C GLU A 622 -12.86 5.70 -40.91
N ASP A 623 -11.79 5.07 -40.40
CA ASP A 623 -10.45 5.09 -40.98
C ASP A 623 -10.25 4.05 -42.11
N GLY A 624 -11.34 3.51 -42.65
CA GLY A 624 -11.34 2.67 -43.85
C GLY A 624 -10.85 1.23 -43.66
N GLN A 625 -10.51 0.82 -42.44
CA GLN A 625 -10.12 -0.57 -42.17
C GLN A 625 -11.32 -1.50 -42.37
N LYS A 626 -11.06 -2.67 -42.97
CA LYS A 626 -12.03 -3.76 -43.10
C LYS A 626 -11.60 -4.93 -42.23
N ILE A 627 -12.39 -5.23 -41.20
CA ILE A 627 -12.06 -6.18 -40.14
C ILE A 627 -13.07 -7.32 -40.16
N SER A 628 -12.59 -8.56 -40.29
CA SER A 628 -13.42 -9.76 -40.22
C SER A 628 -13.79 -10.07 -38.76
N ILE A 629 -15.08 -10.29 -38.47
CA ILE A 629 -15.57 -10.54 -37.10
C ILE A 629 -16.22 -11.91 -36.89
N LYS A 630 -16.67 -12.58 -37.96
CA LYS A 630 -16.94 -14.03 -37.98
C LYS A 630 -16.87 -14.55 -39.41
N GLN A 631 -16.36 -15.76 -39.58
CA GLN A 631 -16.35 -16.50 -40.84
C GLN A 631 -16.70 -17.97 -40.58
N GLY A 632 -17.29 -18.64 -41.57
CA GLY A 632 -17.72 -20.03 -41.43
C GLY A 632 -18.45 -20.53 -42.67
N TYR A 633 -19.33 -21.52 -42.51
CA TYR A 633 -20.16 -22.07 -43.59
C TYR A 633 -21.64 -22.12 -43.18
N LEU A 634 -22.50 -21.44 -43.95
CA LEU A 634 -23.94 -21.52 -43.79
C LEU A 634 -24.42 -22.81 -44.46
N LYS A 635 -24.85 -23.78 -43.66
CA LYS A 635 -25.25 -25.13 -44.11
C LYS A 635 -26.71 -25.13 -44.52
N VAL A 636 -26.99 -24.85 -45.79
CA VAL A 636 -28.36 -24.86 -46.30
C VAL A 636 -28.77 -26.28 -46.70
N LYS A 637 -29.94 -26.70 -46.25
CA LYS A 637 -30.68 -27.83 -46.85
C LYS A 637 -32.16 -27.48 -46.90
N LYS A 638 -32.81 -27.66 -48.05
CA LYS A 638 -34.26 -27.51 -48.14
C LYS A 638 -34.93 -28.61 -47.32
N GLN A 639 -35.99 -28.25 -46.61
CA GLN A 639 -36.89 -29.27 -46.07
C GLN A 639 -37.62 -29.92 -47.25
N THR A 640 -37.12 -31.07 -47.72
CA THR A 640 -37.98 -32.05 -48.38
C THR A 640 -39.12 -32.39 -47.41
N GLY A 641 -40.36 -32.31 -47.89
CA GLY A 641 -41.53 -32.55 -47.06
C GLY A 641 -41.56 -33.99 -46.55
N GLY A 642 -41.29 -34.17 -45.26
CA GLY A 642 -41.23 -35.46 -44.58
C GLY A 642 -41.24 -35.24 -43.07
N THR A 643 -42.16 -35.91 -42.39
CA THR A 643 -42.44 -35.77 -40.95
C THR A 643 -41.26 -36.15 -40.06
N GLU A 644 -41.25 -35.61 -38.84
CA GLU A 644 -40.49 -36.18 -37.73
C GLU A 644 -41.03 -37.58 -37.41
N ASP A 645 -40.35 -38.60 -37.90
CA ASP A 645 -40.39 -39.96 -37.35
C ASP A 645 -38.96 -40.41 -37.07
N LYS A 646 -38.56 -40.27 -35.81
CA LYS A 646 -37.54 -41.12 -35.19
C LYS A 646 -38.19 -41.82 -34.00
N ASP A 647 -38.21 -43.14 -34.07
CA ASP A 647 -38.46 -44.07 -32.96
C ASP A 647 -39.80 -43.94 -32.23
N ILE A 648 -40.89 -43.62 -32.96
CA ILE A 648 -42.24 -43.99 -32.50
C ILE A 648 -42.34 -45.52 -32.56
N ASN A 649 -42.41 -46.13 -31.38
CA ASN A 649 -42.51 -47.58 -31.24
C ASN A 649 -43.96 -48.05 -31.39
N GLU A 650 -44.14 -49.27 -31.91
CA GLU A 650 -45.44 -49.93 -31.91
C GLU A 650 -45.88 -50.27 -30.47
N TRP A 651 -47.17 -50.12 -30.18
CA TRP A 651 -47.75 -50.43 -28.88
C TRP A 651 -47.59 -51.92 -28.55
N LYS A 652 -47.27 -52.23 -27.28
CA LYS A 652 -47.10 -53.60 -26.79
C LYS A 652 -47.75 -53.79 -25.42
N PRO A 653 -48.43 -54.92 -25.17
CA PRO A 653 -48.90 -55.27 -23.83
C PRO A 653 -47.72 -55.46 -22.88
N ASN A 654 -47.96 -55.35 -21.57
CA ASN A 654 -46.99 -55.40 -20.49
C ASN A 654 -45.89 -54.31 -20.56
N THR A 655 -46.10 -53.25 -21.34
CA THR A 655 -45.18 -52.09 -21.43
C THR A 655 -45.69 -50.93 -20.57
N SER A 656 -44.78 -50.21 -19.90
CA SER A 656 -45.11 -49.02 -19.11
C SER A 656 -45.09 -47.76 -19.97
N TYR A 657 -46.18 -47.00 -19.95
CA TYR A 657 -46.36 -45.78 -20.74
C TYR A 657 -46.71 -44.57 -19.86
N LYS A 658 -46.10 -43.43 -20.17
CA LYS A 658 -46.27 -42.15 -19.47
C LYS A 658 -47.15 -41.19 -20.26
N VAL A 659 -47.80 -40.25 -19.57
CA VAL A 659 -48.55 -39.17 -20.22
C VAL A 659 -47.61 -38.39 -21.13
N GLY A 660 -47.91 -38.35 -22.43
CA GLY A 660 -47.06 -37.72 -23.43
C GLY A 660 -46.50 -38.69 -24.47
N ASP A 661 -46.28 -39.96 -24.11
CA ASP A 661 -45.69 -40.97 -24.99
C ASP A 661 -46.54 -41.18 -26.25
N ILE A 662 -45.90 -41.41 -27.40
CA ILE A 662 -46.57 -41.67 -28.67
C ILE A 662 -46.20 -43.07 -29.17
N VAL A 663 -47.20 -43.82 -29.61
CA VAL A 663 -47.07 -45.18 -30.16
C VAL A 663 -47.83 -45.31 -31.47
N THR A 664 -47.46 -46.29 -32.29
CA THR A 664 -48.28 -46.77 -33.41
C THR A 664 -49.12 -47.99 -33.02
N TYR A 665 -50.35 -48.06 -33.51
CA TYR A 665 -51.21 -49.26 -33.45
C TYR A 665 -52.20 -49.25 -34.62
N ASN A 666 -52.37 -50.38 -35.31
CA ASN A 666 -53.22 -50.49 -36.51
C ASN A 666 -53.01 -49.35 -37.53
N ASN A 667 -51.74 -49.04 -37.85
CA ASN A 667 -51.30 -47.97 -38.75
C ASN A 667 -51.72 -46.52 -38.36
N TYR A 668 -52.17 -46.29 -37.12
CA TYR A 668 -52.46 -44.95 -36.60
C TYR A 668 -51.59 -44.61 -35.39
N LYS A 669 -51.31 -43.32 -35.20
CA LYS A 669 -50.54 -42.81 -34.06
C LYS A 669 -51.47 -42.48 -32.90
N TYR A 670 -51.09 -42.87 -31.70
CA TYR A 670 -51.82 -42.62 -30.45
C TYR A 670 -50.89 -42.02 -29.42
N LYS A 671 -51.38 -41.01 -28.69
CA LYS A 671 -50.69 -40.36 -27.58
C LYS A 671 -51.29 -40.82 -26.26
N CYS A 672 -50.45 -41.26 -25.33
CA CYS A 672 -50.85 -41.62 -23.97
C CYS A 672 -51.32 -40.37 -23.21
N ILE A 673 -52.54 -40.41 -22.66
CA ILE A 673 -53.14 -39.31 -21.89
C ILE A 673 -53.25 -39.61 -20.39
N GLN A 674 -53.13 -40.88 -19.98
CA GLN A 674 -53.04 -41.29 -18.58
C GLN A 674 -51.95 -42.36 -18.42
N ALA A 675 -50.96 -42.13 -17.56
CA ALA A 675 -49.85 -43.06 -17.37
C ALA A 675 -50.31 -44.39 -16.77
N HIS A 676 -49.85 -45.50 -17.35
CA HIS A 676 -50.29 -46.86 -17.00
C HIS A 676 -49.26 -47.92 -17.42
N ASN A 677 -49.45 -49.15 -16.92
CA ASN A 677 -48.82 -50.34 -17.51
C ASN A 677 -49.88 -51.01 -18.41
N ALA A 678 -49.58 -51.15 -19.70
CA ALA A 678 -50.49 -51.75 -20.66
C ALA A 678 -50.69 -53.25 -20.39
N ILE A 679 -51.89 -53.75 -20.67
CA ILE A 679 -52.22 -55.19 -20.67
C ILE A 679 -52.90 -55.54 -22.00
N VAL A 680 -53.04 -56.83 -22.29
CA VAL A 680 -53.96 -57.29 -23.34
C VAL A 680 -55.38 -56.86 -22.97
N THR A 681 -56.19 -56.40 -23.93
CA THR A 681 -57.46 -55.66 -23.80
C THR A 681 -57.33 -54.15 -23.54
N TRP A 682 -56.12 -53.61 -23.38
CA TRP A 682 -55.87 -52.16 -23.24
C TRP A 682 -55.18 -51.56 -24.49
N GLU A 683 -55.56 -52.05 -25.66
CA GLU A 683 -55.08 -51.58 -26.96
C GLU A 683 -55.52 -50.11 -27.20
N PRO A 684 -54.74 -49.28 -27.93
CA PRO A 684 -55.03 -47.85 -28.10
C PRO A 684 -56.33 -47.50 -28.83
N SER A 685 -56.91 -48.42 -29.60
CA SER A 685 -58.23 -48.23 -30.23
C SER A 685 -59.40 -48.49 -29.27
N GLU A 686 -59.24 -49.40 -28.32
CA GLU A 686 -60.32 -49.87 -27.44
C GLU A 686 -60.39 -49.09 -26.12
N THR A 687 -59.31 -48.40 -25.73
CA THR A 687 -59.19 -47.70 -24.44
C THR A 687 -58.99 -46.17 -24.56
N PRO A 688 -60.00 -45.42 -25.06
CA PRO A 688 -59.90 -43.96 -25.27
C PRO A 688 -59.76 -43.12 -23.99
N ALA A 689 -59.91 -43.72 -22.80
CA ALA A 689 -59.57 -43.08 -21.53
C ALA A 689 -58.06 -43.01 -21.27
N LEU A 690 -57.27 -43.92 -21.86
CA LEU A 690 -55.82 -44.01 -21.71
C LEU A 690 -55.08 -43.43 -22.92
N TRP A 691 -55.69 -43.49 -24.11
CA TRP A 691 -55.07 -43.13 -25.38
C TRP A 691 -55.91 -42.15 -26.18
N LYS A 692 -55.26 -41.12 -26.74
CA LYS A 692 -55.85 -40.19 -27.71
C LYS A 692 -55.19 -40.38 -29.07
N ARG A 693 -55.97 -40.76 -30.08
CA ARG A 693 -55.52 -40.79 -31.48
C ARG A 693 -55.09 -39.39 -31.94
N ILE A 694 -53.97 -39.33 -32.66
CA ILE A 694 -53.47 -38.13 -33.33
C ILE A 694 -53.40 -38.38 -34.84
N TYR A 695 -53.42 -37.30 -35.61
CA TYR A 695 -53.45 -37.28 -37.07
C TYR A 695 -52.22 -36.54 -37.60
#